data_AF-A0A6P2Z3D0-F1
#
_entry.id   AF-A0A6P2Z3D0-F1
#
_cell.length_a   1.000
_cell.length_b   1.000
_cell.length_c   1.000
_cell.angle_alpha   90.00
_cell.angle_beta   90.00
_cell.angle_gamma   90.00
#
_symmetry.space_group_name_H-M   'P 1'
#
loop_
_entity.id
_entity.type
_entity.pdbx_description
1 polymer ?
#
loop_
_entity_poly.entity_id
_entity_poly.type
_entity_poly.pdbx_seq_one_letter_code
_entity_poly.pdbx_strand_id
1 'polypeptide(L)'
;MNANTLPDQLASPLTRLTDIAPDFVARASPKLPPVDWQKVGQSAPVRIASGARTPTDPLPRADIVILTWTSAEWFALDHVFVNSDTVGDPSQYGWRDGWLPYSRGASDYHADTQSGTLWGEFQMVRIVDRSGRPWNVLLFKSNAHLAHAPWLDGLAAMIRCIVEDARPDRLYTIGTAGGARIDQRLGDTVVANATLLELQRPQNTASPDDGNMARCPTWYPSTALLGDVERELLFRMDQVVTQQSLQSLFDQLKAQHPNDPGLSELTLDDLLNDALRPACLNKPAVLPLKDTPLLTTDFYYIAEGKRADAYSCLEMDDAIIAQEANRLGVRFACVRNISDPVVPKHTRQGKTIADATRADWSGLIYSTFGMLTSYNGALATWATIAGEGSAVYNPSRGHVPHDAQDPLEVQLAFQVRACGTCSFFWPEDLKQRTYGPYTAFDFDVNVPYAASAGYNGASPWVLGRTRPPAFPNGEVIDGCRKAPIMTIGINPNLTAFLPGQTGAAWCYPDFSSDDDTSAWAKYAWYYRYRSVYQEKLDLDFVRRFMLPEGQVVAPRGGVVTAATRANSSAAWTITVRYDGDAADTVVAVPGKQGEFPYVLLFDPYPPRNRFEKGDVLVAQVSVPEGIQVEVLQQPQGYYMQFVPVLDQFEDVLRKGHPTASLRVGEDVCQLDMVACASPHWNAGFLGGSAASIATIVDNCVSRNAWAIKQLVQTRPVVLYVVSQSSWNMFYSAFGAHVKRDPPISTHPADKDYTLLRETTDPAHPAYIDLDVTIDGQRYQSRTRLVITPHFSYNSNFLAQYRLSPDDWASFAQAQPACVAALVPANGFTVVPPDPHYPGDYTAIQLPSNTDAAAAARAWLAHRFPDAYRALEPYYVEPHALMASVLEDMYAHGQLAWQDTATGGYLGRTQGSCQFCVNRHWQFPNECRYGKTSETPPPAGWLAKVADSVVRTGKPAVPFAVAALRPDGPATVSASGEPQ
;
A
#
# COMPACT_ATOMS: atom_id res chain seq x y z
N MET A 1 -21.41 -45.00 -60.47
CA MET A 1 -22.26 -44.23 -59.52
C MET A 1 -21.32 -43.23 -58.90
N ASN A 2 -21.27 -42.03 -59.49
CA ASN A 2 -20.15 -41.10 -59.31
C ASN A 2 -20.52 -39.98 -58.34
N ALA A 3 -19.63 -39.80 -57.37
CA ALA A 3 -19.40 -38.54 -56.68
C ALA A 3 -19.00 -37.48 -57.71
N ASN A 4 -19.72 -36.35 -57.74
CA ASN A 4 -19.28 -35.15 -58.43
C ASN A 4 -18.94 -34.09 -57.39
N THR A 5 -17.64 -33.85 -57.32
CA THR A 5 -16.94 -32.62 -56.93
C THR A 5 -17.68 -31.35 -57.35
N LEU A 6 -17.84 -30.42 -56.41
CA LEU A 6 -17.98 -28.99 -56.68
C LEU A 6 -16.69 -28.28 -56.21
N PRO A 7 -16.19 -27.25 -56.92
CA PRO A 7 -14.82 -26.75 -56.76
C PRO A 7 -14.66 -25.68 -55.66
N ASP A 8 -13.52 -25.75 -54.96
CA ASP A 8 -12.95 -24.76 -54.04
C ASP A 8 -12.62 -23.40 -54.70
N GLN A 9 -13.61 -22.60 -55.11
CA GLN A 9 -13.35 -21.23 -55.55
C GLN A 9 -14.42 -20.26 -55.05
N LEU A 10 -14.13 -19.64 -53.89
CA LEU A 10 -14.40 -18.23 -53.50
C LEU A 10 -14.15 -18.01 -51.99
N ALA A 11 -13.10 -18.62 -51.43
CA ALA A 11 -12.47 -18.12 -50.21
C ALA A 11 -11.34 -17.19 -50.64
N SER A 12 -11.53 -15.88 -50.48
CA SER A 12 -10.42 -14.93 -50.57
C SER A 12 -9.30 -15.39 -49.63
N PRO A 13 -8.04 -15.49 -50.09
CA PRO A 13 -6.96 -16.07 -49.31
C PRO A 13 -6.48 -15.05 -48.28
N LEU A 14 -7.13 -15.02 -47.11
CA LEU A 14 -6.56 -14.39 -45.91
C LEU A 14 -5.49 -15.32 -45.32
N THR A 15 -4.32 -15.22 -45.96
CA THR A 15 -2.96 -15.15 -45.38
C THR A 15 -2.56 -16.17 -44.30
N ARG A 16 -1.67 -17.09 -44.68
CA ARG A 16 -0.62 -17.65 -43.82
C ARG A 16 0.74 -17.05 -44.23
N LEU A 17 1.64 -16.88 -43.25
CA LEU A 17 3.05 -16.49 -43.37
C LEU A 17 3.42 -15.05 -43.80
N THR A 18 2.48 -14.11 -44.00
CA THR A 18 2.82 -12.80 -44.60
C THR A 18 2.29 -11.57 -43.84
N ASP A 19 2.41 -11.51 -42.52
CA ASP A 19 2.44 -10.20 -41.82
C ASP A 19 3.88 -9.73 -41.55
N ILE A 20 4.85 -10.65 -41.59
CA ILE A 20 6.29 -10.33 -41.46
C ILE A 20 6.95 -10.18 -42.85
N ALA A 21 6.30 -10.62 -43.94
CA ALA A 21 6.81 -10.50 -45.31
C ALA A 21 6.45 -9.13 -45.95
N PRO A 22 7.35 -8.53 -46.75
CA PRO A 22 7.25 -7.15 -47.23
C PRO A 22 6.18 -6.84 -48.30
N ASP A 23 5.36 -7.82 -48.71
CA ASP A 23 4.60 -7.73 -49.97
C ASP A 23 3.14 -7.24 -49.86
N PHE A 24 2.64 -6.86 -48.68
CA PHE A 24 1.21 -6.52 -48.52
C PHE A 24 0.83 -5.04 -48.78
N VAL A 25 1.79 -4.12 -48.91
CA VAL A 25 1.47 -2.68 -48.99
C VAL A 25 1.57 -2.15 -50.42
N ALA A 26 0.64 -2.57 -51.29
CA ALA A 26 0.51 -2.05 -52.66
C ALA A 26 -0.53 -0.91 -52.80
N ARG A 27 -1.23 -0.54 -51.73
CA ARG A 27 -2.07 0.67 -51.68
C ARG A 27 -1.33 1.76 -50.91
N ALA A 28 -1.44 3.01 -51.37
CA ALA A 28 -0.96 4.18 -50.63
C ALA A 28 -1.65 4.21 -49.26
N SER A 29 -1.01 3.57 -48.28
CA SER A 29 -1.58 3.43 -46.94
C SER A 29 -1.51 4.79 -46.27
N PRO A 30 -2.54 5.17 -45.49
CA PRO A 30 -2.49 6.41 -44.74
C PRO A 30 -1.25 6.41 -43.84
N LYS A 31 -0.69 7.59 -43.58
CA LYS A 31 0.44 7.75 -42.65
C LYS A 31 -0.08 8.03 -41.25
N LEU A 32 0.63 7.58 -40.23
CA LEU A 32 0.30 7.93 -38.84
C LEU A 32 0.94 9.28 -38.48
N PRO A 33 0.20 10.21 -37.86
CA PRO A 33 0.76 11.48 -37.43
C PRO A 33 1.70 11.30 -36.23
N PRO A 34 2.69 12.19 -36.02
CA PRO A 34 3.45 12.23 -34.78
C PRO A 34 2.54 12.44 -33.56
N VAL A 35 2.92 11.90 -32.41
CA VAL A 35 2.22 12.12 -31.14
C VAL A 35 2.82 13.32 -30.42
N ASP A 36 2.03 14.37 -30.24
CA ASP A 36 2.44 15.56 -29.50
C ASP A 36 2.10 15.44 -28.01
N TRP A 37 2.95 14.71 -27.27
CA TRP A 37 2.77 14.44 -25.84
C TRP A 37 2.66 15.70 -24.96
N GLN A 38 3.20 16.84 -25.42
CA GLN A 38 3.15 18.10 -24.68
C GLN A 38 1.72 18.64 -24.54
N LYS A 39 0.83 18.35 -25.50
CA LYS A 39 -0.58 18.79 -25.45
C LYS A 39 -1.35 18.21 -24.27
N VAL A 40 -0.90 17.08 -23.74
CA VAL A 40 -1.51 16.41 -22.58
C VAL A 40 -0.59 16.45 -21.34
N GLY A 41 0.50 17.24 -21.40
CA GLY A 41 1.44 17.40 -20.28
C GLY A 41 2.21 16.13 -19.92
N GLN A 42 2.46 15.24 -20.88
CA GLN A 42 3.14 13.96 -20.66
C GLN A 42 4.43 13.85 -21.50
N SER A 43 5.19 12.79 -21.24
CA SER A 43 6.39 12.42 -22.03
C SER A 43 6.12 11.15 -22.84
N ALA A 44 6.83 11.02 -23.97
CA ALA A 44 6.80 9.82 -24.79
C ALA A 44 7.28 8.59 -23.99
N PRO A 45 6.74 7.38 -24.28
CA PRO A 45 7.37 6.14 -23.85
C PRO A 45 8.82 6.06 -24.34
N VAL A 46 9.68 5.44 -23.53
CA VAL A 46 11.11 5.34 -23.82
C VAL A 46 11.50 3.89 -24.05
N ARG A 47 12.12 3.59 -25.19
CA ARG A 47 12.65 2.25 -25.48
C ARG A 47 13.75 1.88 -24.48
N ILE A 48 13.69 0.65 -23.95
CA ILE A 48 14.72 0.11 -23.05
C ILE A 48 15.36 -1.14 -23.66
N ALA A 49 16.66 -1.32 -23.45
CA ALA A 49 17.40 -2.41 -24.07
C ALA A 49 17.04 -3.77 -23.47
N SER A 50 16.74 -4.75 -24.32
CA SER A 50 16.47 -6.15 -23.90
C SER A 50 17.74 -7.00 -23.75
N GLY A 51 18.92 -6.44 -24.07
CA GLY A 51 20.19 -7.18 -24.17
C GLY A 51 20.29 -8.02 -25.45
N ALA A 52 21.44 -8.66 -25.67
CA ALA A 52 21.60 -9.64 -26.74
C ALA A 52 20.92 -10.95 -26.32
N ARG A 53 20.04 -11.49 -27.18
CA ARG A 53 19.20 -12.65 -26.86
C ARG A 53 18.98 -13.53 -28.09
N THR A 54 18.69 -14.80 -27.85
CA THR A 54 18.21 -15.75 -28.85
C THR A 54 16.69 -15.93 -28.74
N PRO A 55 15.99 -16.41 -29.79
CA PRO A 55 14.53 -16.60 -29.76
C PRO A 55 14.04 -17.54 -28.65
N THR A 56 14.89 -18.44 -28.16
CA THR A 56 14.56 -19.44 -27.12
C THR A 56 14.89 -19.00 -25.70
N ASP A 57 15.48 -17.81 -25.52
CA ASP A 57 15.78 -17.25 -24.20
C ASP A 57 14.48 -16.82 -23.50
N PRO A 58 14.37 -16.98 -22.17
CA PRO A 58 13.19 -16.54 -21.40
C PRO A 58 12.90 -15.05 -21.66
N LEU A 59 11.69 -14.55 -21.85
CA LEU A 59 11.43 -13.08 -21.96
C LEU A 59 12.02 -12.25 -20.81
N PRO A 60 12.39 -10.96 -21.05
CA PRO A 60 12.79 -10.06 -19.97
C PRO A 60 11.63 -9.83 -18.98
N ARG A 61 11.96 -9.55 -17.72
CA ARG A 61 10.97 -9.16 -16.71
C ARG A 61 10.26 -7.87 -17.12
N ALA A 62 8.94 -7.84 -16.98
CA ALA A 62 8.13 -6.67 -17.24
C ALA A 62 7.02 -6.55 -16.18
N ASP A 63 6.60 -5.34 -15.86
CA ASP A 63 5.46 -5.09 -14.98
C ASP A 63 4.13 -5.30 -15.74
N ILE A 64 4.14 -4.92 -17.01
CA ILE A 64 2.99 -4.94 -17.92
C ILE A 64 3.40 -5.65 -19.21
N VAL A 65 2.52 -6.48 -19.76
CA VAL A 65 2.64 -6.99 -21.13
C VAL A 65 1.47 -6.46 -21.95
N ILE A 66 1.75 -6.00 -23.18
CA ILE A 66 0.77 -5.52 -24.15
C ILE A 66 0.86 -6.43 -25.38
N LEU A 67 -0.22 -7.14 -25.71
CA LEU A 67 -0.29 -8.06 -26.85
C LEU A 67 -1.08 -7.45 -28.01
N THR A 68 -0.64 -7.69 -29.24
CA THR A 68 -1.32 -7.31 -30.48
C THR A 68 -1.11 -8.34 -31.59
N TRP A 69 -1.80 -8.26 -32.74
CA TRP A 69 -1.77 -9.32 -33.76
C TRP A 69 -1.35 -8.83 -35.15
N THR A 70 -2.16 -7.95 -35.76
CA THR A 70 -2.04 -7.70 -37.20
C THR A 70 -0.88 -6.75 -37.51
N SER A 71 -0.40 -6.74 -38.77
CA SER A 71 0.64 -5.78 -39.19
C SER A 71 0.26 -4.32 -38.94
N ALA A 72 -1.03 -3.98 -39.11
CA ALA A 72 -1.54 -2.63 -38.92
C ALA A 72 -1.53 -2.24 -37.43
N GLU A 73 -1.95 -3.16 -36.56
CA GLU A 73 -1.91 -2.95 -35.11
C GLU A 73 -0.48 -2.90 -34.58
N TRP A 74 0.38 -3.77 -35.08
CA TRP A 74 1.79 -3.79 -34.73
C TRP A 74 2.49 -2.49 -35.09
N PHE A 75 2.25 -1.98 -36.30
CA PHE A 75 2.80 -0.70 -36.73
C PHE A 75 2.26 0.47 -35.87
N ALA A 76 0.97 0.48 -35.57
CA ALA A 76 0.38 1.50 -34.69
C ALA A 76 0.95 1.43 -33.25
N LEU A 77 1.14 0.22 -32.72
CA LEU A 77 1.75 -0.03 -31.42
C LEU A 77 3.20 0.48 -31.39
N ASP A 78 4.00 0.14 -32.40
CA ASP A 78 5.38 0.62 -32.55
C ASP A 78 5.42 2.15 -32.68
N HIS A 79 4.57 2.73 -33.51
CA HIS A 79 4.50 4.17 -33.72
C HIS A 79 4.20 4.93 -32.42
N VAL A 80 3.21 4.49 -31.63
CA VAL A 80 2.87 5.17 -30.37
C VAL A 80 3.90 4.93 -29.27
N PHE A 81 4.43 3.71 -29.12
CA PHE A 81 5.27 3.35 -27.97
C PHE A 81 6.78 3.43 -28.24
N VAL A 82 7.21 3.52 -29.50
CA VAL A 82 8.63 3.48 -29.88
C VAL A 82 9.02 4.69 -30.73
N ASN A 83 8.29 4.97 -31.81
CA ASN A 83 8.70 5.93 -32.85
C ASN A 83 7.74 7.13 -33.01
N SER A 84 7.28 7.68 -31.88
CA SER A 84 6.16 8.64 -31.84
C SER A 84 6.45 10.07 -32.30
N ASP A 85 7.72 10.44 -32.48
CA ASP A 85 8.15 11.81 -32.74
C ASP A 85 8.13 12.22 -34.22
N THR A 86 7.96 11.25 -35.12
CA THR A 86 7.97 11.47 -36.58
C THR A 86 6.67 10.99 -37.24
N VAL A 87 6.49 11.29 -38.52
CA VAL A 87 5.35 10.75 -39.28
C VAL A 87 5.62 9.27 -39.57
N GLY A 88 4.71 8.40 -39.14
CA GLY A 88 4.80 6.97 -39.37
C GLY A 88 4.40 6.59 -40.79
N ASP A 89 5.29 5.94 -41.51
CA ASP A 89 5.02 5.38 -42.84
C ASP A 89 5.15 3.84 -42.81
N PRO A 90 4.04 3.09 -42.89
CA PRO A 90 4.07 1.63 -42.76
C PRO A 90 4.87 0.94 -43.87
N SER A 91 5.10 1.59 -45.01
CA SER A 91 5.92 1.03 -46.09
C SER A 91 7.43 1.10 -45.80
N GLN A 92 7.85 1.81 -44.75
CA GLN A 92 9.25 1.93 -44.34
C GLN A 92 9.61 0.88 -43.29
N TYR A 93 9.88 -0.36 -43.72
CA TYR A 93 10.08 -1.52 -42.84
C TYR A 93 11.16 -1.42 -41.73
N GLY A 94 12.02 -0.40 -41.74
CA GLY A 94 13.07 -0.22 -40.71
C GLY A 94 12.54 -0.04 -39.29
N TRP A 95 11.26 0.28 -39.10
CA TRP A 95 10.63 0.31 -37.76
C TRP A 95 10.63 -1.08 -37.08
N ARG A 96 10.72 -2.17 -37.86
CA ARG A 96 10.77 -3.55 -37.34
C ARG A 96 12.13 -3.95 -36.79
N ASP A 97 13.22 -3.29 -37.19
CA ASP A 97 14.60 -3.69 -36.85
C ASP A 97 14.86 -3.75 -35.34
N GLY A 98 14.02 -3.09 -34.54
CA GLY A 98 14.09 -3.12 -33.10
C GLY A 98 13.46 -4.32 -32.41
N TRP A 99 12.58 -5.06 -33.09
CA TRP A 99 11.77 -6.12 -32.50
C TRP A 99 12.52 -7.46 -32.52
N LEU A 100 12.41 -8.22 -31.43
CA LEU A 100 13.14 -9.47 -31.23
C LEU A 100 12.20 -10.68 -31.30
N PRO A 101 12.56 -11.76 -32.02
CA PRO A 101 11.74 -12.98 -32.09
C PRO A 101 11.70 -13.74 -30.75
N TYR A 102 10.60 -14.45 -30.52
CA TYR A 102 10.40 -15.33 -29.36
C TYR A 102 9.73 -16.66 -29.76
N SER A 103 10.32 -17.78 -29.36
CA SER A 103 9.88 -19.16 -29.72
C SER A 103 10.04 -20.17 -28.59
N ARG A 104 10.35 -19.74 -27.36
CA ARG A 104 10.52 -20.63 -26.22
C ARG A 104 9.21 -21.35 -25.91
N GLY A 105 9.26 -22.68 -25.77
CA GLY A 105 8.08 -23.51 -25.48
C GLY A 105 7.17 -23.79 -26.68
N ALA A 106 7.53 -23.31 -27.89
CA ALA A 106 6.69 -23.42 -29.08
C ALA A 106 6.79 -24.76 -29.83
N SER A 107 7.78 -25.59 -29.49
CA SER A 107 8.11 -26.79 -30.27
C SER A 107 6.95 -27.76 -30.44
N ASP A 108 6.02 -27.80 -29.49
CA ASP A 108 4.97 -28.83 -29.44
C ASP A 108 3.65 -28.39 -30.10
N TYR A 109 3.61 -27.16 -30.64
CA TYR A 109 2.36 -26.49 -31.01
C TYR A 109 2.31 -26.04 -32.48
N HIS A 110 3.15 -26.58 -33.36
CA HIS A 110 3.11 -26.27 -34.79
C HIS A 110 2.05 -27.14 -35.49
N ALA A 111 0.98 -26.52 -36.01
CA ALA A 111 -0.04 -27.27 -36.75
C ALA A 111 0.44 -27.75 -38.13
N ASP A 112 1.47 -27.08 -38.70
CA ASP A 112 2.15 -27.43 -39.94
C ASP A 112 3.48 -26.69 -40.09
N THR A 113 4.23 -27.06 -41.14
CA THR A 113 5.52 -26.47 -41.50
C THR A 113 5.46 -24.98 -41.86
N GLN A 114 4.28 -24.45 -42.22
CA GLN A 114 4.11 -23.02 -42.52
C GLN A 114 3.95 -22.18 -41.26
N SER A 115 3.31 -22.73 -40.22
CA SER A 115 3.05 -22.01 -38.97
C SER A 115 4.32 -21.79 -38.14
N GLY A 116 5.32 -22.67 -38.30
CA GLY A 116 6.62 -22.55 -37.62
C GLY A 116 6.52 -22.62 -36.08
N THR A 117 7.60 -22.26 -35.40
CA THR A 117 7.70 -22.25 -33.93
C THR A 117 7.78 -20.82 -33.36
N LEU A 118 7.51 -19.80 -34.17
CA LEU A 118 7.63 -18.41 -33.74
C LEU A 118 6.33 -17.97 -33.06
N TRP A 119 6.37 -17.72 -31.75
CA TRP A 119 5.25 -17.15 -30.99
C TRP A 119 4.97 -15.72 -31.37
N GLY A 120 6.02 -14.95 -31.64
CA GLY A 120 5.87 -13.55 -31.96
C GLY A 120 7.17 -12.80 -31.89
N GLU A 121 7.04 -11.49 -31.94
CA GLU A 121 8.15 -10.55 -31.80
C GLU A 121 7.86 -9.58 -30.64
N PHE A 122 8.89 -9.16 -29.93
CA PHE A 122 8.74 -8.29 -28.76
C PHE A 122 9.67 -7.08 -28.74
N GLN A 123 9.26 -6.06 -27.99
CA GLN A 123 10.04 -4.87 -27.68
C GLN A 123 9.84 -4.50 -26.20
N MET A 124 10.84 -3.86 -25.59
CA MET A 124 10.70 -3.30 -24.24
C MET A 124 10.65 -1.77 -24.29
N VAL A 125 9.68 -1.20 -23.57
CA VAL A 125 9.55 0.24 -23.38
C VAL A 125 9.29 0.56 -21.90
N ARG A 126 9.45 1.83 -21.55
CA ARG A 126 9.15 2.38 -20.24
C ARG A 126 8.13 3.49 -20.35
N ILE A 127 7.10 3.43 -19.51
CA ILE A 127 6.07 4.46 -19.38
C ILE A 127 6.15 5.02 -17.96
N VAL A 128 6.05 6.33 -17.81
CA VAL A 128 5.98 6.97 -16.49
C VAL A 128 4.53 7.37 -16.24
N ASP A 129 4.00 6.97 -15.09
CA ASP A 129 2.64 7.32 -14.69
C ASP A 129 2.56 8.68 -14.01
N ARG A 130 1.36 9.10 -13.59
CA ARG A 130 1.14 10.42 -12.97
C ARG A 130 1.85 10.59 -11.63
N SER A 131 2.15 9.49 -10.92
CA SER A 131 2.92 9.51 -9.67
C SER A 131 4.43 9.65 -9.90
N GLY A 132 4.89 9.55 -11.15
CA GLY A 132 6.30 9.51 -11.51
C GLY A 132 6.89 8.11 -11.44
N ARG A 133 6.08 7.07 -11.26
CA ARG A 133 6.56 5.69 -11.25
C ARG A 133 6.86 5.22 -12.67
N PRO A 134 8.03 4.60 -12.90
CA PRO A 134 8.30 3.91 -14.16
C PRO A 134 7.66 2.52 -14.19
N TRP A 135 7.03 2.20 -15.31
CA TRP A 135 6.49 0.90 -15.67
C TRP A 135 7.32 0.30 -16.79
N ASN A 136 7.88 -0.90 -16.58
CA ASN A 136 8.51 -1.68 -17.64
C ASN A 136 7.44 -2.44 -18.40
N VAL A 137 7.34 -2.18 -19.69
CA VAL A 137 6.28 -2.70 -20.54
C VAL A 137 6.90 -3.55 -21.65
N LEU A 138 6.48 -4.82 -21.72
CA LEU A 138 6.76 -5.71 -22.84
C LEU A 138 5.67 -5.54 -23.89
N LEU A 139 6.03 -5.02 -25.05
CA LEU A 139 5.18 -5.01 -26.23
C LEU A 139 5.37 -6.34 -26.96
N PHE A 140 4.29 -7.00 -27.34
CA PHE A 140 4.35 -8.32 -27.97
C PHE A 140 3.41 -8.38 -29.17
N LYS A 141 3.97 -8.65 -30.36
CA LYS A 141 3.20 -8.95 -31.56
C LYS A 141 3.08 -10.46 -31.69
N SER A 142 1.85 -10.96 -31.59
CA SER A 142 1.51 -12.38 -31.65
C SER A 142 1.50 -12.91 -33.08
N ASN A 143 1.95 -14.16 -33.23
CA ASN A 143 1.67 -15.01 -34.38
C ASN A 143 0.67 -16.13 -34.06
N ALA A 144 0.29 -16.29 -32.79
CA ALA A 144 -0.75 -17.22 -32.37
C ALA A 144 -2.12 -16.52 -32.36
N HIS A 145 -3.15 -17.21 -32.86
CA HIS A 145 -4.50 -16.68 -33.01
C HIS A 145 -5.53 -17.80 -32.81
N LEU A 146 -6.72 -17.50 -32.28
CA LEU A 146 -7.73 -18.52 -32.01
C LEU A 146 -8.30 -19.16 -33.29
N ALA A 147 -8.51 -18.34 -34.32
CA ALA A 147 -9.10 -18.75 -35.59
C ALA A 147 -8.12 -19.26 -36.65
N HIS A 148 -6.84 -19.38 -36.30
CA HIS A 148 -5.80 -19.93 -37.18
C HIS A 148 -4.85 -20.80 -36.38
N ALA A 149 -4.09 -21.68 -37.03
CA ALA A 149 -3.02 -22.41 -36.34
C ALA A 149 -2.09 -21.41 -35.61
N PRO A 150 -1.70 -21.68 -34.35
CA PRO A 150 -1.80 -22.95 -33.62
C PRO A 150 -3.08 -23.13 -32.77
N TRP A 151 -4.14 -22.36 -33.07
CA TRP A 151 -5.47 -22.45 -32.48
C TRP A 151 -5.48 -22.21 -30.96
N LEU A 152 -6.55 -22.64 -30.28
CA LEU A 152 -6.74 -22.44 -28.84
C LEU A 152 -5.55 -22.93 -28.01
N ASP A 153 -5.08 -24.15 -28.24
CA ASP A 153 -4.02 -24.76 -27.42
C ASP A 153 -2.69 -24.00 -27.53
N GLY A 154 -2.33 -23.58 -28.74
CA GLY A 154 -1.11 -22.81 -28.96
C GLY A 154 -1.21 -21.37 -28.45
N LEU A 155 -2.36 -20.72 -28.60
CA LEU A 155 -2.60 -19.39 -28.01
C LEU A 155 -2.50 -19.45 -26.48
N ALA A 156 -3.11 -20.45 -25.84
CA ALA A 156 -3.03 -20.65 -24.40
C ALA A 156 -1.59 -20.96 -23.95
N ALA A 157 -0.86 -21.80 -24.68
CA ALA A 157 0.54 -22.11 -24.39
C ALA A 157 1.45 -20.89 -24.50
N MET A 158 1.24 -20.04 -25.51
CA MET A 158 1.99 -18.79 -25.65
C MET A 158 1.80 -17.88 -24.43
N ILE A 159 0.57 -17.71 -23.93
CA ILE A 159 0.31 -16.89 -22.74
C ILE A 159 0.99 -17.45 -21.50
N ARG A 160 0.97 -18.79 -21.29
CA ARG A 160 1.72 -19.42 -20.19
C ARG A 160 3.21 -19.11 -20.28
N CYS A 161 3.83 -19.27 -21.44
CA CYS A 161 5.25 -18.95 -21.64
C CYS A 161 5.54 -17.47 -21.37
N ILE A 162 4.70 -16.55 -21.85
CA ILE A 162 4.84 -15.11 -21.61
C ILE A 162 4.78 -14.79 -20.11
N VAL A 163 3.79 -15.32 -19.40
CA VAL A 163 3.60 -15.05 -17.97
C VAL A 163 4.70 -15.67 -17.12
N GLU A 164 5.13 -16.90 -17.42
CA GLU A 164 6.22 -17.59 -16.70
C GLU A 164 7.55 -16.82 -16.81
N ASP A 165 7.85 -16.34 -18.01
CA ASP A 165 9.10 -15.65 -18.31
C ASP A 165 9.09 -14.18 -17.88
N ALA A 166 8.11 -13.39 -18.32
CA ALA A 166 8.07 -11.95 -18.06
C ALA A 166 7.58 -11.62 -16.64
N ARG A 167 6.79 -12.51 -16.03
CA ARG A 167 6.14 -12.35 -14.71
C ARG A 167 5.42 -11.00 -14.53
N PRO A 168 4.55 -10.61 -15.47
CA PRO A 168 3.80 -9.38 -15.34
C PRO A 168 2.83 -9.44 -14.17
N ASP A 169 2.53 -8.27 -13.62
CA ASP A 169 1.41 -8.10 -12.72
C ASP A 169 0.08 -7.97 -13.50
N ARG A 170 0.14 -7.54 -14.76
CA ARG A 170 -1.04 -7.38 -15.64
C ARG A 170 -0.76 -7.46 -17.13
N LEU A 171 -1.81 -7.77 -17.89
CA LEU A 171 -1.83 -7.98 -19.33
C LEU A 171 -2.83 -7.03 -20.00
N TYR A 172 -2.42 -6.33 -21.04
CA TYR A 172 -3.34 -5.69 -21.98
C TYR A 172 -3.34 -6.48 -23.28
N THR A 173 -4.52 -6.68 -23.86
CA THR A 173 -4.64 -7.03 -25.27
C THR A 173 -5.13 -5.81 -26.03
N ILE A 174 -4.51 -5.54 -27.17
CA ILE A 174 -4.88 -4.42 -28.04
C ILE A 174 -5.11 -4.97 -29.43
N GLY A 175 -6.21 -4.56 -30.03
CA GLY A 175 -6.51 -4.98 -31.38
C GLY A 175 -7.74 -4.30 -31.94
N THR A 176 -8.01 -4.64 -33.18
CA THR A 176 -9.17 -4.23 -33.93
C THR A 176 -10.39 -5.08 -33.55
N ALA A 177 -11.58 -4.50 -33.63
CA ALA A 177 -12.83 -5.19 -33.33
C ALA A 177 -14.00 -4.61 -34.13
N GLY A 178 -14.99 -5.48 -34.33
CA GLY A 178 -16.29 -5.10 -34.82
C GLY A 178 -17.09 -4.33 -33.77
N GLY A 179 -17.76 -3.25 -34.19
CA GLY A 179 -18.70 -2.53 -33.34
C GLY A 179 -19.93 -3.39 -33.02
N ALA A 180 -20.32 -3.44 -31.74
CA ALA A 180 -21.52 -4.16 -31.30
C ALA A 180 -22.80 -3.31 -31.42
N ARG A 181 -22.66 -1.98 -31.33
CA ARG A 181 -23.77 -1.01 -31.34
C ARG A 181 -23.52 0.15 -32.31
N ILE A 182 -24.61 0.80 -32.76
CA ILE A 182 -24.54 1.93 -33.70
C ILE A 182 -23.95 3.22 -33.10
N ASP A 183 -23.86 3.30 -31.77
CA ASP A 183 -23.22 4.42 -31.07
C ASP A 183 -21.70 4.23 -30.92
N GLN A 184 -21.18 3.05 -31.30
CA GLN A 184 -19.75 2.76 -31.37
C GLN A 184 -19.25 3.03 -32.77
N ARG A 185 -18.56 4.14 -32.93
CA ARG A 185 -18.19 4.69 -34.23
C ARG A 185 -16.83 4.21 -34.65
N LEU A 186 -16.58 4.22 -35.96
CA LEU A 186 -15.25 3.94 -36.51
C LEU A 186 -14.22 4.87 -35.85
N GLY A 187 -13.18 4.28 -35.25
CA GLY A 187 -12.12 5.00 -34.53
C GLY A 187 -12.37 5.26 -33.04
N ASP A 188 -13.54 4.88 -32.51
CA ASP A 188 -13.72 4.77 -31.05
C ASP A 188 -12.91 3.58 -30.52
N THR A 189 -12.56 3.62 -29.23
CA THR A 189 -11.83 2.55 -28.55
C THR A 189 -12.62 2.06 -27.34
N VAL A 190 -12.91 0.78 -27.26
CA VAL A 190 -13.53 0.11 -26.11
C VAL A 190 -12.45 -0.37 -25.14
N VAL A 191 -12.67 -0.18 -23.84
CA VAL A 191 -11.87 -0.80 -22.77
C VAL A 191 -12.77 -1.69 -21.92
N ALA A 192 -12.44 -2.97 -21.81
CA ALA A 192 -13.24 -3.97 -21.10
C ALA A 192 -12.37 -4.86 -20.20
N ASN A 193 -12.99 -5.50 -19.20
CA ASN A 193 -12.35 -6.46 -18.29
C ASN A 193 -13.12 -7.80 -18.23
N ALA A 194 -13.99 -8.05 -19.20
CA ALA A 194 -14.81 -9.26 -19.30
C ALA A 194 -14.90 -9.72 -20.75
N THR A 195 -15.00 -11.03 -20.95
CA THR A 195 -14.99 -11.71 -22.25
C THR A 195 -15.95 -12.89 -22.22
N LEU A 196 -16.60 -13.20 -23.35
CA LEU A 196 -17.41 -14.41 -23.55
C LEU A 196 -16.85 -15.18 -24.75
N LEU A 197 -16.66 -16.50 -24.62
CA LEU A 197 -16.15 -17.35 -25.68
C LEU A 197 -17.28 -18.06 -26.44
N GLU A 198 -17.25 -18.04 -27.77
CA GLU A 198 -18.11 -18.87 -28.64
C GLU A 198 -17.31 -19.52 -29.78
N LEU A 199 -17.33 -20.85 -29.84
CA LEU A 199 -16.51 -21.65 -30.76
C LEU A 199 -17.37 -22.39 -31.80
N GLN A 200 -16.91 -22.41 -33.05
CA GLN A 200 -17.53 -23.18 -34.14
C GLN A 200 -16.54 -24.03 -34.93
N ARG A 201 -15.22 -23.79 -34.82
CA ARG A 201 -14.26 -24.56 -35.59
C ARG A 201 -14.03 -25.95 -34.98
N PRO A 202 -13.93 -27.02 -35.80
CA PRO A 202 -13.65 -28.36 -35.32
C PRO A 202 -12.38 -28.47 -34.45
N GLN A 203 -11.39 -27.60 -34.68
CA GLN A 203 -10.15 -27.56 -33.92
C GLN A 203 -10.33 -27.08 -32.47
N ASN A 204 -11.37 -26.27 -32.20
CA ASN A 204 -11.59 -25.64 -30.89
C ASN A 204 -12.85 -26.16 -30.19
N THR A 205 -13.87 -26.63 -30.93
CA THR A 205 -15.20 -27.03 -30.41
C THR A 205 -15.19 -28.16 -29.36
N ALA A 206 -14.08 -28.88 -29.18
CA ALA A 206 -13.94 -29.85 -28.10
C ALA A 206 -13.60 -29.20 -26.74
N SER A 207 -13.33 -27.89 -26.72
CA SER A 207 -12.96 -27.16 -25.50
C SER A 207 -14.14 -27.11 -24.50
N PRO A 208 -13.91 -27.44 -23.22
CA PRO A 208 -14.91 -27.27 -22.18
C PRO A 208 -15.18 -25.80 -21.84
N ASP A 209 -14.39 -24.89 -22.40
CA ASP A 209 -14.51 -23.45 -22.15
C ASP A 209 -15.48 -22.73 -23.10
N ASP A 210 -16.03 -23.43 -24.10
CA ASP A 210 -17.04 -22.85 -25.00
C ASP A 210 -18.29 -22.37 -24.23
N GLY A 211 -18.73 -21.14 -24.50
CA GLY A 211 -19.82 -20.47 -23.78
C GLY A 211 -19.44 -19.90 -22.41
N ASN A 212 -18.20 -20.08 -21.94
CA ASN A 212 -17.78 -19.53 -20.65
C ASN A 212 -17.42 -18.04 -20.75
N MET A 213 -17.74 -17.32 -19.68
CA MET A 213 -17.32 -15.94 -19.48
C MET A 213 -16.09 -15.89 -18.58
N ALA A 214 -15.08 -15.08 -18.93
CA ALA A 214 -13.98 -14.73 -18.05
C ALA A 214 -14.07 -13.25 -17.68
N ARG A 215 -13.81 -12.92 -16.41
CA ARG A 215 -13.83 -11.56 -15.88
C ARG A 215 -12.61 -11.32 -15.01
N CYS A 216 -11.96 -10.17 -15.16
CA CYS A 216 -10.96 -9.71 -14.21
C CYS A 216 -11.68 -9.05 -13.03
N PRO A 217 -11.52 -9.54 -11.79
CA PRO A 217 -12.23 -9.00 -10.64
C PRO A 217 -11.78 -7.58 -10.25
N THR A 218 -10.60 -7.15 -10.70
CA THR A 218 -10.05 -5.82 -10.42
C THR A 218 -10.00 -4.98 -11.68
N TRP A 219 -10.74 -3.88 -11.71
CA TRP A 219 -10.58 -2.85 -12.74
C TRP A 219 -9.32 -2.03 -12.42
N TYR A 220 -8.36 -2.02 -13.34
CA TYR A 220 -7.12 -1.25 -13.23
C TYR A 220 -6.84 -0.24 -14.36
N PRO A 221 -7.46 -0.30 -15.56
CA PRO A 221 -7.24 0.72 -16.58
C PRO A 221 -7.67 2.11 -16.07
N SER A 222 -6.73 3.06 -16.01
CA SER A 222 -7.03 4.41 -15.53
C SER A 222 -7.89 5.19 -16.54
N THR A 223 -8.80 6.00 -16.03
CA THR A 223 -9.59 6.94 -16.84
C THR A 223 -9.06 8.38 -16.77
N ALA A 224 -8.01 8.64 -15.98
CA ALA A 224 -7.59 9.99 -15.60
C ALA A 224 -7.06 10.85 -16.76
N LEU A 225 -6.53 10.23 -17.83
CA LEU A 225 -6.02 10.95 -19.01
C LEU A 225 -6.95 10.86 -20.23
N LEU A 226 -8.02 10.06 -20.18
CA LEU A 226 -8.81 9.75 -21.39
C LEU A 226 -9.39 11.01 -22.04
N GLY A 227 -9.99 11.92 -21.27
CA GLY A 227 -10.62 13.12 -21.82
C GLY A 227 -9.64 14.11 -22.48
N ASP A 228 -8.37 14.12 -22.05
CA ASP A 228 -7.32 14.92 -22.71
C ASP A 228 -6.82 14.24 -23.98
N VAL A 229 -6.64 12.93 -23.95
CA VAL A 229 -6.22 12.12 -25.11
C VAL A 229 -7.28 12.12 -26.21
N GLU A 230 -8.56 11.97 -25.88
CA GLU A 230 -9.70 12.05 -26.82
C GLU A 230 -9.72 13.38 -27.58
N ARG A 231 -9.44 14.48 -26.87
CA ARG A 231 -9.52 15.82 -27.42
C ARG A 231 -8.30 16.19 -28.27
N GLU A 232 -7.11 15.81 -27.81
CA GLU A 232 -5.84 16.33 -28.32
C GLU A 232 -5.04 15.33 -29.18
N LEU A 233 -5.15 14.02 -28.94
CA LEU A 233 -4.26 13.01 -29.53
C LEU A 233 -4.95 12.00 -30.45
N LEU A 234 -6.19 11.59 -30.15
CA LEU A 234 -6.90 10.63 -30.99
C LEU A 234 -7.11 11.17 -32.41
N PHE A 235 -6.89 10.31 -33.40
CA PHE A 235 -7.11 10.60 -34.80
C PHE A 235 -8.60 10.74 -35.08
N ARG A 236 -8.98 11.85 -35.71
CA ARG A 236 -10.37 12.12 -36.07
C ARG A 236 -10.65 11.51 -37.44
N MET A 237 -11.52 10.50 -37.47
CA MET A 237 -11.73 9.69 -38.67
C MET A 237 -12.42 10.47 -39.80
N ASP A 238 -13.12 11.57 -39.50
CA ASP A 238 -13.71 12.48 -40.50
C ASP A 238 -12.69 13.13 -41.45
N GLN A 239 -11.40 13.13 -41.10
CA GLN A 239 -10.32 13.62 -41.96
C GLN A 239 -10.05 12.71 -43.17
N VAL A 240 -10.38 11.41 -43.07
CA VAL A 240 -10.11 10.41 -44.13
C VAL A 240 -11.38 9.71 -44.59
N VAL A 241 -12.39 9.63 -43.73
CA VAL A 241 -13.72 9.12 -44.05
C VAL A 241 -14.54 10.29 -44.57
N THR A 242 -14.57 10.42 -45.88
CA THR A 242 -15.32 11.44 -46.61
C THR A 242 -16.38 10.76 -47.47
N GLN A 243 -17.35 11.53 -47.96
CA GLN A 243 -18.32 11.00 -48.91
C GLN A 243 -17.64 10.37 -50.14
N GLN A 244 -16.52 10.95 -50.59
CA GLN A 244 -15.77 10.47 -51.74
C GLN A 244 -15.04 9.15 -51.46
N SER A 245 -14.40 9.00 -50.29
CA SER A 245 -13.72 7.75 -49.94
C SER A 245 -14.73 6.61 -49.74
N LEU A 246 -15.86 6.89 -49.08
CA LEU A 246 -16.96 5.92 -48.95
C LEU A 246 -17.55 5.51 -50.29
N GLN A 247 -17.75 6.46 -51.22
CA GLN A 247 -18.20 6.14 -52.58
C GLN A 247 -17.19 5.27 -53.33
N SER A 248 -15.90 5.55 -53.20
CA SER A 248 -14.84 4.75 -53.83
C SER A 248 -14.84 3.30 -53.32
N LEU A 249 -15.02 3.10 -52.02
CA LEU A 249 -15.14 1.76 -51.43
C LEU A 249 -16.40 1.05 -51.89
N PHE A 250 -17.51 1.79 -52.06
CA PHE A 250 -18.76 1.21 -52.54
C PHE A 250 -18.67 0.79 -54.02
N ASP A 251 -17.99 1.58 -54.84
CA ASP A 251 -17.71 1.22 -56.22
C ASP A 251 -16.78 0.00 -56.30
N GLN A 252 -15.82 -0.12 -55.37
CA GLN A 252 -14.98 -1.31 -55.24
C GLN A 252 -15.81 -2.55 -54.83
N LEU A 253 -16.73 -2.42 -53.87
CA LEU A 253 -17.64 -3.50 -53.47
C LEU A 253 -18.47 -3.98 -54.67
N LYS A 254 -19.02 -3.05 -55.46
CA LYS A 254 -19.73 -3.36 -56.72
C LYS A 254 -18.86 -4.09 -57.73
N ALA A 255 -17.59 -3.67 -57.86
CA ALA A 255 -16.65 -4.31 -58.78
C ALA A 255 -16.25 -5.73 -58.36
N GLN A 256 -16.24 -6.04 -57.04
CA GLN A 256 -15.97 -7.37 -56.52
C GLN A 256 -17.13 -8.35 -56.77
N HIS A 257 -18.36 -7.84 -56.92
CA HIS A 257 -19.58 -8.63 -57.11
C HIS A 257 -20.39 -8.18 -58.34
N PRO A 258 -19.81 -8.19 -59.56
CA PRO A 258 -20.41 -7.58 -60.74
C PRO A 258 -21.71 -8.26 -61.21
N ASN A 259 -21.96 -9.48 -60.74
CA ASN A 259 -23.11 -10.30 -61.12
C ASN A 259 -24.13 -10.48 -59.99
N ASP A 260 -23.98 -9.80 -58.85
CA ASP A 260 -24.94 -9.86 -57.75
C ASP A 260 -26.11 -8.88 -58.00
N PRO A 261 -27.32 -9.37 -58.37
CA PRO A 261 -28.46 -8.51 -58.64
C PRO A 261 -29.00 -7.82 -57.37
N GLY A 262 -28.68 -8.31 -56.16
CA GLY A 262 -28.99 -7.62 -54.92
C GLY A 262 -28.09 -6.39 -54.70
N LEU A 263 -26.88 -6.43 -55.24
CA LEU A 263 -25.85 -5.41 -55.08
C LEU A 263 -25.94 -4.29 -56.12
N SER A 264 -26.52 -4.58 -57.30
CA SER A 264 -26.85 -3.55 -58.30
C SER A 264 -27.97 -2.60 -57.83
N GLU A 265 -28.89 -3.08 -57.01
CA GLU A 265 -30.00 -2.31 -56.40
C GLU A 265 -29.59 -1.53 -55.14
N LEU A 266 -28.47 -1.88 -54.51
CA LEU A 266 -27.96 -1.19 -53.31
C LEU A 266 -27.46 0.22 -53.64
N THR A 267 -27.71 1.15 -52.72
CA THR A 267 -27.08 2.47 -52.69
C THR A 267 -26.07 2.55 -51.54
N LEU A 268 -25.09 3.46 -51.62
CA LEU A 268 -24.16 3.69 -50.51
C LEU A 268 -24.93 4.01 -49.21
N ASP A 269 -26.00 4.79 -49.30
CA ASP A 269 -26.78 5.26 -48.16
C ASP A 269 -27.54 4.13 -47.42
N ASP A 270 -27.66 2.95 -48.04
CA ASP A 270 -28.18 1.71 -47.42
C ASP A 270 -27.14 1.01 -46.53
N LEU A 271 -25.86 1.26 -46.74
CA LEU A 271 -24.74 0.71 -45.95
C LEU A 271 -24.24 1.67 -44.87
N LEU A 272 -24.76 2.89 -44.83
CA LEU A 272 -24.35 3.92 -43.88
C LEU A 272 -25.32 4.05 -42.69
N ASN A 273 -24.73 4.17 -41.51
CA ASN A 273 -25.39 4.60 -40.27
C ASN A 273 -24.46 5.57 -39.51
N ASP A 274 -24.89 6.03 -38.33
CA ASP A 274 -24.14 7.02 -37.56
C ASP A 274 -22.76 6.53 -37.08
N ALA A 275 -22.50 5.23 -37.09
CA ALA A 275 -21.19 4.67 -36.75
C ALA A 275 -20.14 4.85 -37.86
N LEU A 276 -20.56 5.16 -39.10
CA LEU A 276 -19.66 5.34 -40.26
C LEU A 276 -19.86 6.68 -40.99
N ARG A 277 -20.90 7.44 -40.68
CA ARG A 277 -21.17 8.74 -41.32
C ARG A 277 -20.09 9.77 -40.97
N PRO A 278 -19.45 10.44 -41.95
CA PRO A 278 -18.38 11.42 -41.69
C PRO A 278 -18.71 12.47 -40.63
N ALA A 279 -19.94 12.98 -40.62
CA ALA A 279 -20.40 14.00 -39.66
C ALA A 279 -20.39 13.53 -38.18
N CYS A 280 -20.34 12.22 -37.95
CA CYS A 280 -20.34 11.60 -36.62
C CYS A 280 -18.91 11.23 -36.14
N LEU A 281 -17.89 11.37 -37.01
CA LEU A 281 -16.54 10.84 -36.80
C LEU A 281 -15.49 11.88 -36.38
N ASN A 282 -15.93 13.10 -36.05
CA ASN A 282 -15.04 14.20 -35.65
C ASN A 282 -14.69 14.23 -34.15
N LYS A 283 -15.22 13.26 -33.38
CA LYS A 283 -15.07 13.13 -31.92
C LYS A 283 -14.87 11.65 -31.56
N PRO A 284 -13.67 11.09 -31.82
CA PRO A 284 -13.36 9.74 -31.35
C PRO A 284 -13.45 9.69 -29.82
N ALA A 285 -13.93 8.58 -29.27
CA ALA A 285 -14.08 8.38 -27.84
C ALA A 285 -13.40 7.10 -27.35
N VAL A 286 -12.93 7.11 -26.10
CA VAL A 286 -12.57 5.91 -25.37
C VAL A 286 -13.76 5.55 -24.47
N LEU A 287 -14.21 4.31 -24.55
CA LEU A 287 -15.42 3.80 -23.89
C LEU A 287 -15.04 2.77 -22.82
N PRO A 288 -14.87 3.16 -21.55
CA PRO A 288 -14.65 2.23 -20.44
C PRO A 288 -15.95 1.47 -20.13
N LEU A 289 -16.02 0.21 -20.53
CA LEU A 289 -17.19 -0.65 -20.36
C LEU A 289 -16.88 -1.74 -19.33
N LYS A 290 -16.75 -1.32 -18.06
CA LYS A 290 -16.51 -2.22 -16.92
C LYS A 290 -17.61 -3.28 -16.84
N ASP A 291 -17.19 -4.52 -16.65
CA ASP A 291 -18.01 -5.72 -16.47
C ASP A 291 -18.96 -6.07 -17.64
N THR A 292 -18.84 -5.37 -18.77
CA THR A 292 -19.55 -5.68 -20.01
C THR A 292 -18.67 -6.57 -20.88
N PRO A 293 -19.05 -7.82 -21.16
CA PRO A 293 -18.19 -8.75 -21.88
C PRO A 293 -18.04 -8.34 -23.35
N LEU A 294 -16.84 -8.44 -23.91
CA LEU A 294 -16.70 -8.57 -25.36
C LEU A 294 -17.05 -10.01 -25.79
N LEU A 295 -17.37 -10.20 -27.06
CA LEU A 295 -17.56 -11.53 -27.63
C LEU A 295 -16.29 -11.95 -28.38
N THR A 296 -15.73 -13.09 -27.99
CA THR A 296 -14.60 -13.76 -28.64
C THR A 296 -15.12 -14.94 -29.47
N THR A 297 -14.86 -14.93 -30.79
CA THR A 297 -15.25 -16.02 -31.70
C THR A 297 -14.07 -16.58 -32.49
N ASP A 298 -14.08 -17.88 -32.79
CA ASP A 298 -13.10 -18.49 -33.72
C ASP A 298 -13.53 -18.38 -35.21
N PHE A 299 -14.62 -17.69 -35.48
CA PHE A 299 -15.17 -17.38 -36.80
C PHE A 299 -15.48 -15.89 -36.90
N TYR A 300 -15.60 -15.37 -38.12
CA TYR A 300 -15.94 -13.96 -38.33
C TYR A 300 -17.41 -13.71 -38.00
N TYR A 301 -17.70 -12.78 -37.10
CA TYR A 301 -19.05 -12.44 -36.66
C TYR A 301 -19.33 -10.94 -36.85
N ILE A 302 -20.42 -10.63 -37.56
CA ILE A 302 -20.90 -9.25 -37.76
C ILE A 302 -22.10 -9.05 -36.84
N ALA A 303 -22.13 -7.91 -36.13
CA ALA A 303 -23.23 -7.56 -35.25
C ALA A 303 -24.61 -7.75 -35.92
N GLU A 304 -25.50 -8.47 -35.24
CA GLU A 304 -26.83 -8.77 -35.76
C GLU A 304 -27.92 -8.65 -34.68
N GLY A 305 -28.79 -7.66 -34.83
CA GLY A 305 -29.95 -7.45 -33.96
C GLY A 305 -29.60 -7.18 -32.50
N LYS A 306 -30.56 -7.37 -31.60
CA LYS A 306 -30.42 -7.08 -30.15
C LYS A 306 -29.43 -7.99 -29.41
N ARG A 307 -28.96 -9.08 -30.05
CA ARG A 307 -27.99 -9.99 -29.45
C ARG A 307 -26.64 -9.31 -29.31
N ALA A 308 -26.19 -8.57 -30.32
CA ALA A 308 -24.92 -7.87 -30.31
C ALA A 308 -24.87 -6.77 -29.22
N ASP A 309 -26.00 -6.15 -28.92
CA ASP A 309 -26.11 -5.09 -27.89
C ASP A 309 -25.66 -5.53 -26.49
N ALA A 310 -25.63 -6.84 -26.21
CA ALA A 310 -25.16 -7.40 -24.94
C ALA A 310 -23.63 -7.33 -24.77
N TYR A 311 -22.89 -7.07 -25.85
CA TYR A 311 -21.43 -7.12 -25.86
C TYR A 311 -20.80 -5.73 -25.96
N SER A 312 -19.58 -5.60 -25.41
CA SER A 312 -18.79 -4.37 -25.51
C SER A 312 -18.19 -4.21 -26.91
N CYS A 313 -17.71 -5.27 -27.55
CA CYS A 313 -17.29 -5.33 -28.96
C CYS A 313 -17.15 -6.79 -29.41
N LEU A 314 -16.79 -7.02 -30.69
CA LEU A 314 -16.70 -8.34 -31.30
C LEU A 314 -15.26 -8.60 -31.81
N GLU A 315 -14.58 -9.61 -31.29
CA GLU A 315 -13.19 -9.93 -31.62
C GLU A 315 -12.94 -11.46 -31.54
N MET A 316 -11.67 -11.91 -31.61
CA MET A 316 -11.36 -13.32 -31.86
C MET A 316 -10.41 -13.99 -30.87
N ASP A 317 -9.74 -13.30 -29.94
CA ASP A 317 -8.66 -13.93 -29.13
C ASP A 317 -8.81 -13.77 -27.62
N ASP A 318 -9.47 -12.72 -27.15
CA ASP A 318 -9.34 -12.25 -25.76
C ASP A 318 -9.87 -13.19 -24.70
N ALA A 319 -10.92 -13.97 -24.98
CA ALA A 319 -11.44 -14.89 -23.98
C ALA A 319 -10.42 -15.97 -23.59
N ILE A 320 -9.58 -16.44 -24.51
CA ILE A 320 -8.52 -17.41 -24.19
C ILE A 320 -7.46 -16.77 -23.31
N ILE A 321 -7.07 -15.53 -23.63
CA ILE A 321 -6.07 -14.78 -22.86
C ILE A 321 -6.59 -14.48 -21.45
N ALA A 322 -7.84 -14.05 -21.33
CA ALA A 322 -8.51 -13.79 -20.07
C ALA A 322 -8.60 -15.04 -19.18
N GLN A 323 -8.93 -16.20 -19.78
CA GLN A 323 -9.00 -17.47 -19.06
C GLN A 323 -7.62 -17.90 -18.54
N GLU A 324 -6.57 -17.84 -19.37
CA GLU A 324 -5.21 -18.18 -18.93
C GLU A 324 -4.68 -17.18 -17.89
N ALA A 325 -4.91 -15.88 -18.07
CA ALA A 325 -4.54 -14.86 -17.10
C ALA A 325 -5.18 -15.13 -15.73
N ASN A 326 -6.48 -15.44 -15.71
CA ASN A 326 -7.20 -15.81 -14.48
C ASN A 326 -6.65 -17.09 -13.84
N ARG A 327 -6.34 -18.13 -14.64
CA ARG A 327 -5.73 -19.39 -14.15
C ARG A 327 -4.36 -19.14 -13.50
N LEU A 328 -3.60 -18.18 -14.03
CA LEU A 328 -2.25 -17.83 -13.57
C LEU A 328 -2.24 -16.72 -12.50
N GLY A 329 -3.40 -16.17 -12.13
CA GLY A 329 -3.52 -15.08 -11.16
C GLY A 329 -2.99 -13.73 -11.65
N VAL A 330 -2.99 -13.49 -12.96
CA VAL A 330 -2.57 -12.23 -13.60
C VAL A 330 -3.80 -11.41 -13.98
N ARG A 331 -3.75 -10.09 -13.72
CA ARG A 331 -4.85 -9.18 -14.08
C ARG A 331 -4.87 -8.94 -15.60
N PHE A 332 -6.05 -8.76 -16.20
CA PHE A 332 -6.16 -8.50 -17.64
C PHE A 332 -7.16 -7.39 -17.97
N ALA A 333 -6.92 -6.72 -19.10
CA ALA A 333 -7.84 -5.78 -19.71
C ALA A 333 -7.74 -5.86 -21.24
N CYS A 334 -8.86 -5.63 -21.89
CA CYS A 334 -9.03 -5.70 -23.33
C CYS A 334 -9.25 -4.29 -23.86
N VAL A 335 -8.40 -3.84 -24.78
CA VAL A 335 -8.53 -2.57 -25.49
C VAL A 335 -8.82 -2.86 -26.95
N ARG A 336 -9.95 -2.38 -27.46
CA ARG A 336 -10.41 -2.70 -28.81
C ARG A 336 -10.86 -1.46 -29.57
N ASN A 337 -10.11 -1.10 -30.61
CA ASN A 337 -10.54 -0.03 -31.50
C ASN A 337 -11.59 -0.55 -32.47
N ILE A 338 -12.67 0.21 -32.65
CA ILE A 338 -13.72 -0.10 -33.60
C ILE A 338 -13.19 0.19 -35.00
N SER A 339 -12.85 -0.88 -35.72
CA SER A 339 -12.25 -0.84 -37.05
C SER A 339 -13.24 -1.09 -38.17
N ASP A 340 -14.34 -1.75 -37.83
CA ASP A 340 -15.45 -2.06 -38.69
C ASP A 340 -16.76 -1.90 -37.89
N PRO A 341 -17.42 -0.73 -38.01
CA PRO A 341 -18.64 -0.46 -37.27
C PRO A 341 -19.81 -1.33 -37.76
N VAL A 342 -20.91 -1.32 -37.00
CA VAL A 342 -22.13 -2.09 -37.31
C VAL A 342 -22.56 -1.88 -38.77
N VAL A 343 -22.68 -2.97 -39.54
CA VAL A 343 -23.18 -2.93 -40.92
C VAL A 343 -24.70 -3.21 -40.93
N PRO A 344 -25.52 -2.32 -41.53
CA PRO A 344 -26.97 -2.51 -41.62
C PRO A 344 -27.37 -3.88 -42.19
N LYS A 345 -28.38 -4.53 -41.58
CA LYS A 345 -28.95 -5.79 -42.07
C LYS A 345 -29.99 -5.59 -43.17
N HIS A 346 -30.62 -4.42 -43.21
CA HIS A 346 -31.68 -4.10 -44.17
C HIS A 346 -31.39 -2.77 -44.85
N THR A 347 -31.76 -2.65 -46.12
CA THR A 347 -31.79 -1.39 -46.84
C THR A 347 -32.78 -0.41 -46.21
N ARG A 348 -32.76 0.86 -46.62
CA ARG A 348 -33.72 1.88 -46.18
C ARG A 348 -35.18 1.51 -46.47
N GLN A 349 -35.39 0.63 -47.46
CA GLN A 349 -36.70 0.12 -47.85
C GLN A 349 -37.08 -1.21 -47.16
N GLY A 350 -36.23 -1.71 -46.25
CA GLY A 350 -36.49 -2.92 -45.46
C GLY A 350 -36.08 -4.23 -46.13
N LYS A 351 -35.38 -4.21 -47.27
CA LYS A 351 -34.89 -5.43 -47.94
C LYS A 351 -33.63 -5.95 -47.24
N THR A 352 -33.55 -7.24 -46.96
CA THR A 352 -32.37 -7.85 -46.33
C THR A 352 -31.14 -7.75 -47.25
N ILE A 353 -30.02 -7.35 -46.67
CA ILE A 353 -28.70 -7.31 -47.32
C ILE A 353 -28.00 -8.65 -47.05
N ALA A 354 -27.42 -9.26 -48.08
CA ALA A 354 -26.75 -10.56 -47.95
C ALA A 354 -25.52 -10.48 -47.03
N ASP A 355 -25.28 -11.53 -46.23
CA ASP A 355 -24.19 -11.53 -45.25
C ASP A 355 -22.80 -11.46 -45.90
N ALA A 356 -22.63 -12.05 -47.09
CA ALA A 356 -21.38 -11.92 -47.86
C ALA A 356 -21.11 -10.45 -48.25
N THR A 357 -22.13 -9.72 -48.70
CA THR A 357 -22.03 -8.28 -49.00
C THR A 357 -21.67 -7.48 -47.76
N ARG A 358 -22.30 -7.79 -46.62
CA ARG A 358 -22.01 -7.13 -45.34
C ARG A 358 -20.58 -7.39 -44.90
N ALA A 359 -20.10 -8.63 -45.01
CA ALA A 359 -18.74 -9.03 -44.67
C ALA A 359 -17.70 -8.32 -45.54
N ASP A 360 -17.91 -8.28 -46.86
CA ASP A 360 -16.98 -7.61 -47.77
C ASP A 360 -16.97 -6.10 -47.56
N TRP A 361 -18.12 -5.48 -47.28
CA TRP A 361 -18.16 -4.07 -46.89
C TRP A 361 -17.37 -3.81 -45.61
N SER A 362 -17.56 -4.65 -44.58
CA SER A 362 -16.80 -4.61 -43.33
C SER A 362 -15.29 -4.71 -43.58
N GLY A 363 -14.88 -5.69 -44.40
CA GLY A 363 -13.47 -5.91 -44.76
C GLY A 363 -12.85 -4.77 -45.56
N LEU A 364 -13.61 -4.10 -46.44
CA LEU A 364 -13.15 -2.91 -47.16
C LEU A 364 -12.92 -1.72 -46.24
N ILE A 365 -13.80 -1.51 -45.26
CA ILE A 365 -13.64 -0.46 -44.24
C ILE A 365 -12.41 -0.76 -43.38
N TYR A 366 -12.29 -1.97 -42.85
CA TYR A 366 -11.14 -2.42 -42.06
C TYR A 366 -9.82 -2.26 -42.83
N SER A 367 -9.73 -2.78 -44.05
CA SER A 367 -8.49 -2.73 -44.84
C SER A 367 -8.06 -1.31 -45.23
N THR A 368 -9.00 -0.35 -45.26
CA THR A 368 -8.72 1.04 -45.62
C THR A 368 -8.37 1.90 -44.41
N PHE A 369 -9.10 1.72 -43.30
CA PHE A 369 -9.03 2.62 -42.14
C PHE A 369 -8.48 1.96 -40.88
N GLY A 370 -8.35 0.63 -40.84
CA GLY A 370 -7.97 -0.16 -39.67
C GLY A 370 -6.71 0.35 -38.98
N MET A 371 -5.65 0.65 -39.74
CA MET A 371 -4.40 1.16 -39.19
C MET A 371 -4.56 2.49 -38.42
N LEU A 372 -5.40 3.42 -38.90
CA LEU A 372 -5.67 4.68 -38.20
C LEU A 372 -6.50 4.45 -36.94
N THR A 373 -7.43 3.49 -36.97
CA THR A 373 -8.18 3.12 -35.76
C THR A 373 -7.28 2.41 -34.73
N SER A 374 -6.32 1.59 -35.17
CA SER A 374 -5.33 0.97 -34.29
C SER A 374 -4.43 1.98 -33.59
N TYR A 375 -4.11 3.10 -34.25
CA TYR A 375 -3.42 4.23 -33.62
C TYR A 375 -4.20 4.80 -32.43
N ASN A 376 -5.53 4.92 -32.54
CA ASN A 376 -6.39 5.31 -31.42
C ASN A 376 -6.41 4.27 -30.30
N GLY A 377 -6.40 2.97 -30.66
CA GLY A 377 -6.29 1.86 -29.69
C GLY A 377 -4.98 1.88 -28.90
N ALA A 378 -3.86 2.13 -29.57
CA ALA A 378 -2.54 2.24 -28.95
C ALA A 378 -2.45 3.48 -28.02
N LEU A 379 -2.95 4.64 -28.45
CA LEU A 379 -3.01 5.85 -27.61
C LEU A 379 -3.91 5.66 -26.39
N ALA A 380 -5.09 5.04 -26.55
CA ALA A 380 -5.97 4.74 -25.44
C ALA A 380 -5.31 3.78 -24.43
N THR A 381 -4.63 2.74 -24.92
CA THR A 381 -3.87 1.81 -24.05
C THR A 381 -2.79 2.56 -23.27
N TRP A 382 -1.98 3.37 -23.94
CA TRP A 382 -1.00 4.22 -23.25
C TRP A 382 -1.66 5.12 -22.21
N ALA A 383 -2.79 5.75 -22.52
CA ALA A 383 -3.49 6.66 -21.63
C ALA A 383 -3.99 5.95 -20.36
N THR A 384 -4.45 4.71 -20.48
CA THR A 384 -4.89 3.90 -19.34
C THR A 384 -3.75 3.50 -18.40
N ILE A 385 -2.50 3.45 -18.90
CA ILE A 385 -1.28 3.14 -18.12
C ILE A 385 -0.63 4.42 -17.57
N ALA A 386 -0.35 5.39 -18.44
CA ALA A 386 0.26 6.66 -18.06
C ALA A 386 -0.66 7.49 -17.14
N GLY A 387 -1.96 7.27 -17.21
CA GLY A 387 -2.95 7.88 -16.33
C GLY A 387 -3.04 7.25 -14.95
N GLU A 388 -2.34 6.15 -14.69
CA GLU A 388 -2.30 5.51 -13.38
C GLU A 388 -1.56 6.36 -12.34
N GLY A 389 -1.77 6.01 -11.07
CA GLY A 389 -1.14 6.68 -9.95
C GLY A 389 -1.73 8.07 -9.69
N SER A 390 -1.59 8.51 -8.45
CA SER A 390 -1.88 9.89 -8.08
C SER A 390 -0.58 10.70 -8.11
N ALA A 391 -0.56 11.79 -8.88
CA ALA A 391 0.47 12.83 -8.78
C ALA A 391 0.51 13.50 -7.39
N VAL A 392 -0.56 13.29 -6.61
CA VAL A 392 -0.79 13.88 -5.30
C VAL A 392 -0.73 12.75 -4.27
N TYR A 393 0.46 12.50 -3.74
CA TYR A 393 0.69 11.67 -2.56
C TYR A 393 0.10 12.35 -1.32
N ASN A 394 -1.16 12.08 -1.00
CA ASN A 394 -1.77 12.59 0.22
C ASN A 394 -2.87 11.63 0.65
N PRO A 395 -2.84 11.09 1.88
CA PRO A 395 -4.03 10.43 2.39
C PRO A 395 -5.23 11.37 2.22
N SER A 396 -6.37 10.84 1.78
CA SER A 396 -7.57 11.66 1.57
C SER A 396 -7.98 12.28 2.90
N ARG A 397 -7.64 13.56 3.08
CA ARG A 397 -8.06 14.36 4.23
C ARG A 397 -9.54 14.71 4.19
N GLY A 398 -10.21 14.41 3.07
CA GLY A 398 -11.65 14.40 2.86
C GLY A 398 -12.36 15.71 3.18
N HIS A 399 -13.64 15.77 2.81
CA HIS A 399 -14.55 16.66 3.50
C HIS A 399 -14.77 16.08 4.90
N VAL A 400 -14.40 16.82 5.94
CA VAL A 400 -14.66 16.45 7.32
C VAL A 400 -16.17 16.50 7.53
N PRO A 401 -16.86 15.38 7.83
CA PRO A 401 -18.27 15.40 8.23
C PRO A 401 -18.35 16.12 9.57
N HIS A 402 -18.44 17.45 9.53
CA HIS A 402 -18.41 18.27 10.74
C HIS A 402 -19.83 18.51 11.22
N ASP A 403 -20.14 17.96 12.39
CA ASP A 403 -21.33 18.33 13.12
C ASP A 403 -21.00 18.57 14.58
N ALA A 404 -21.40 19.75 15.05
CA ALA A 404 -21.21 20.14 16.44
C ALA A 404 -21.99 19.24 17.43
N GLN A 405 -23.00 18.50 16.95
CA GLN A 405 -23.79 17.56 17.76
C GLN A 405 -23.12 16.20 17.97
N ASP A 406 -22.07 15.88 17.21
CA ASP A 406 -21.36 14.62 17.43
C ASP A 406 -20.67 14.60 18.81
N PRO A 407 -20.60 13.45 19.49
CA PRO A 407 -19.86 13.34 20.74
C PRO A 407 -18.35 13.50 20.50
N LEU A 408 -17.62 13.95 21.52
CA LEU A 408 -16.21 14.34 21.40
C LEU A 408 -15.33 13.23 20.82
N GLU A 409 -15.53 11.97 21.24
CA GLU A 409 -14.80 10.81 20.73
C GLU A 409 -14.97 10.57 19.21
N VAL A 410 -16.12 10.94 18.66
CA VAL A 410 -16.42 10.84 17.22
C VAL A 410 -15.83 12.03 16.48
N GLN A 411 -15.98 13.24 17.03
CA GLN A 411 -15.36 14.45 16.48
C GLN A 411 -13.83 14.31 16.37
N LEU A 412 -13.19 13.69 17.35
CA LEU A 412 -11.74 13.49 17.35
C LEU A 412 -11.28 12.57 16.21
N ALA A 413 -12.04 11.53 15.84
CA ALA A 413 -11.73 10.71 14.68
C ALA A 413 -11.72 11.52 13.38
N PHE A 414 -12.69 12.44 13.25
CA PHE A 414 -12.75 13.35 12.12
C PHE A 414 -11.62 14.39 12.12
N GLN A 415 -11.37 15.02 13.27
CA GLN A 415 -10.42 16.12 13.42
C GLN A 415 -8.96 15.65 13.30
N VAL A 416 -8.61 14.53 13.95
CA VAL A 416 -7.23 14.05 14.00
C VAL A 416 -6.80 13.46 12.66
N ARG A 417 -7.63 12.63 12.03
CA ARG A 417 -7.33 12.07 10.70
C ARG A 417 -7.12 13.15 9.64
N ALA A 418 -7.96 14.19 9.64
CA ALA A 418 -7.88 15.28 8.67
C ALA A 418 -6.77 16.30 8.97
N CYS A 419 -6.14 16.23 10.15
CA CYS A 419 -5.17 17.23 10.59
C CYS A 419 -3.91 17.22 9.72
N GLY A 420 -3.47 18.39 9.28
CA GLY A 420 -2.04 18.61 8.98
C GLY A 420 -1.70 20.07 9.04
N THR A 421 -1.91 20.61 10.24
CA THR A 421 -1.51 21.97 10.61
C THR A 421 0.03 22.15 10.62
N CYS A 422 0.79 21.06 10.67
CA CYS A 422 2.25 21.08 10.68
C CYS A 422 2.80 20.94 9.25
N SER A 423 3.20 22.05 8.63
CA SER A 423 3.72 22.08 7.25
C SER A 423 4.97 21.23 7.02
N PHE A 424 5.75 20.94 8.07
CA PHE A 424 6.89 20.03 7.98
C PHE A 424 6.48 18.60 7.57
N PHE A 425 5.42 18.05 8.19
CA PHE A 425 4.86 16.76 7.79
C PHE A 425 3.97 16.90 6.54
N TRP A 426 3.34 18.07 6.39
CA TRP A 426 2.26 18.30 5.44
C TRP A 426 2.50 19.58 4.61
N PRO A 427 3.55 19.63 3.77
CA PRO A 427 3.81 20.79 2.94
C PRO A 427 2.74 20.95 1.86
N GLU A 428 2.55 22.17 1.37
CA GLU A 428 1.65 22.46 0.23
C GLU A 428 2.13 21.76 -1.05
N ASP A 429 3.44 21.84 -1.31
CA ASP A 429 4.10 21.07 -2.37
C ASP A 429 4.54 19.71 -1.82
N LEU A 430 3.86 18.66 -2.26
CA LEU A 430 4.11 17.29 -1.84
C LEU A 430 5.49 16.77 -2.24
N LYS A 431 6.13 17.37 -3.26
CA LYS A 431 7.52 17.04 -3.62
C LYS A 431 8.52 17.50 -2.55
N GLN A 432 8.12 18.41 -1.65
CA GLN A 432 8.92 18.86 -0.52
C GLN A 432 8.64 18.04 0.76
N ARG A 433 7.79 17.01 0.68
CA ARG A 433 7.50 16.19 1.84
C ARG A 433 8.74 15.46 2.29
N THR A 434 9.04 15.62 3.58
CA THR A 434 10.27 15.10 4.18
C THR A 434 10.24 13.58 4.36
N TYR A 435 9.05 13.02 4.60
CA TYR A 435 8.87 11.60 4.88
C TYR A 435 7.95 10.91 3.88
N GLY A 436 8.31 9.68 3.52
CA GLY A 436 7.64 8.90 2.48
C GLY A 436 7.97 9.39 1.06
N PRO A 437 7.28 8.85 0.04
CA PRO A 437 6.04 8.11 0.17
C PRO A 437 6.16 6.63 0.57
N TYR A 438 5.46 6.16 1.63
CA TYR A 438 5.59 4.77 2.09
C TYR A 438 4.51 3.85 1.50
N THR A 439 4.81 2.55 1.40
CA THR A 439 3.84 1.52 1.02
C THR A 439 2.57 1.63 1.87
N ALA A 440 1.41 1.59 1.23
CA ALA A 440 0.12 1.71 1.90
C ALA A 440 -0.89 0.67 1.42
N PHE A 441 -1.89 0.41 2.25
CA PHE A 441 -2.96 -0.54 1.96
C PHE A 441 -4.31 -0.04 2.49
N ASP A 442 -5.40 -0.59 1.98
CA ASP A 442 -6.76 -0.40 2.52
C ASP A 442 -7.46 -1.77 2.63
N PHE A 443 -8.55 -1.80 3.37
CA PHE A 443 -9.45 -2.94 3.44
C PHE A 443 -10.57 -2.78 2.40
N ASP A 444 -10.98 -3.88 1.78
CA ASP A 444 -12.16 -3.90 0.88
C ASP A 444 -13.50 -3.86 1.68
N VAL A 445 -13.46 -3.75 3.02
CA VAL A 445 -14.64 -3.72 3.91
C VAL A 445 -14.50 -2.68 5.04
N ASN A 446 -15.61 -2.23 5.62
CA ASN A 446 -15.61 -1.28 6.74
C ASN A 446 -15.06 -1.86 8.05
N VAL A 447 -15.26 -3.17 8.27
CA VAL A 447 -15.03 -3.85 9.56
C VAL A 447 -14.38 -5.23 9.34
N PRO A 448 -13.08 -5.27 8.96
CA PRO A 448 -12.39 -6.54 8.75
C PRO A 448 -12.20 -7.32 10.07
N TYR A 449 -12.52 -8.62 10.08
CA TYR A 449 -12.15 -9.59 11.13
C TYR A 449 -11.62 -10.88 10.47
N ALA A 450 -10.68 -11.65 11.01
CA ALA A 450 -9.89 -11.54 12.24
C ALA A 450 -8.42 -11.94 11.98
N ALA A 451 -7.48 -11.37 12.74
CA ALA A 451 -6.30 -12.08 13.20
C ALA A 451 -6.49 -12.35 14.69
N SER A 452 -6.34 -13.61 15.08
CA SER A 452 -6.00 -14.01 16.45
C SER A 452 -4.50 -14.30 16.45
N ALA A 453 -3.69 -13.25 16.46
CA ALA A 453 -2.25 -13.41 16.53
C ALA A 453 -1.84 -13.75 17.98
N GLY A 454 -0.92 -14.69 18.15
CA GLY A 454 -0.11 -14.74 19.36
C GLY A 454 0.88 -13.56 19.39
N TYR A 455 1.72 -13.50 20.40
CA TYR A 455 2.80 -12.49 20.48
C TYR A 455 4.08 -12.90 19.74
N ASN A 456 4.05 -14.00 18.98
CA ASN A 456 5.22 -14.58 18.33
C ASN A 456 5.25 -14.25 16.83
N GLY A 457 6.01 -13.22 16.46
CA GLY A 457 6.30 -12.87 15.07
C GLY A 457 5.10 -12.33 14.28
N ALA A 458 5.32 -12.05 13.00
CA ALA A 458 4.28 -11.59 12.09
C ALA A 458 3.27 -12.71 11.80
N SER A 459 1.99 -12.37 11.71
CA SER A 459 0.91 -13.31 11.38
C SER A 459 -0.07 -12.72 10.36
N PRO A 460 -0.67 -13.53 9.47
CA PRO A 460 -1.70 -13.07 8.55
C PRO A 460 -2.88 -12.43 9.26
N TRP A 461 -3.36 -11.29 8.77
CA TRP A 461 -4.50 -10.58 9.33
C TRP A 461 -5.67 -10.45 8.37
N VAL A 462 -5.45 -9.82 7.23
CA VAL A 462 -6.54 -9.50 6.30
C VAL A 462 -6.02 -9.49 4.88
N LEU A 463 -6.89 -9.89 3.94
CA LEU A 463 -6.67 -9.65 2.53
C LEU A 463 -7.03 -8.18 2.25
N GLY A 464 -6.02 -7.34 2.14
CA GLY A 464 -6.15 -5.93 1.82
C GLY A 464 -5.88 -5.65 0.34
N ARG A 465 -5.92 -4.37 -0.02
CA ARG A 465 -5.55 -3.87 -1.34
C ARG A 465 -4.50 -2.80 -1.20
N THR A 466 -3.42 -2.89 -1.97
CA THR A 466 -2.41 -1.84 -2.00
C THR A 466 -3.03 -0.52 -2.46
N ARG A 467 -2.58 0.59 -1.88
CA ARG A 467 -3.03 1.95 -2.22
C ARG A 467 -1.89 2.71 -2.88
N PRO A 468 -2.15 3.88 -3.50
CA PRO A 468 -1.08 4.84 -3.71
C PRO A 468 -0.27 4.91 -2.42
N PRO A 469 1.07 4.88 -2.49
CA PRO A 469 1.89 5.11 -1.32
C PRO A 469 1.29 6.26 -0.48
N ALA A 470 1.30 6.16 0.85
CA ALA A 470 0.74 7.20 1.74
C ALA A 470 1.61 7.48 2.97
N PHE A 471 1.47 8.67 3.56
CA PHE A 471 2.07 9.00 4.86
C PHE A 471 0.99 8.66 5.87
N PRO A 472 1.32 7.99 6.99
CA PRO A 472 0.30 7.54 7.92
C PRO A 472 -0.61 8.69 8.34
N ASN A 473 -1.91 8.37 8.43
CA ASN A 473 -2.90 9.26 8.97
C ASN A 473 -2.53 9.62 10.43
N GLY A 474 -2.99 10.79 10.90
CA GLY A 474 -2.82 11.13 12.32
C GLY A 474 -3.49 10.08 13.21
N GLU A 475 -2.84 9.67 14.29
CA GLU A 475 -3.34 8.61 15.18
C GLU A 475 -4.26 9.19 16.26
N VAL A 476 -5.48 8.64 16.39
CA VAL A 476 -6.28 8.82 17.62
C VAL A 476 -5.90 7.75 18.62
N ILE A 477 -6.41 7.86 19.84
CA ILE A 477 -6.27 6.80 20.86
C ILE A 477 -6.58 5.39 20.30
N ASP A 478 -5.69 4.45 20.58
CA ASP A 478 -5.86 3.03 20.32
C ASP A 478 -6.64 2.34 21.46
N GLY A 479 -7.60 1.47 21.11
CA GLY A 479 -8.33 0.63 22.07
C GLY A 479 -9.60 1.24 22.66
N CYS A 480 -10.16 0.64 23.71
CA CYS A 480 -11.40 1.09 24.34
C CYS A 480 -11.25 2.49 24.97
N ARG A 481 -12.04 3.48 24.52
CA ARG A 481 -12.08 4.85 25.06
C ARG A 481 -12.59 4.95 26.51
N LYS A 482 -12.97 3.83 27.12
CA LYS A 482 -13.41 3.72 28.52
C LYS A 482 -12.63 2.66 29.29
N ALA A 483 -11.45 2.29 28.77
CA ALA A 483 -10.46 1.52 29.50
C ALA A 483 -10.05 2.29 30.78
N PRO A 484 -9.98 1.61 31.93
CA PRO A 484 -9.55 2.26 33.17
C PRO A 484 -8.06 2.56 33.21
N ILE A 485 -7.26 1.85 32.42
CA ILE A 485 -5.81 2.06 32.31
C ILE A 485 -5.52 2.77 31.00
N MET A 486 -4.70 3.81 31.06
CA MET A 486 -4.19 4.51 29.87
C MET A 486 -2.67 4.57 29.91
N THR A 487 -2.02 4.30 28.78
CA THR A 487 -0.61 4.68 28.57
C THR A 487 -0.56 5.91 27.68
N ILE A 488 0.30 6.87 28.00
CA ILE A 488 0.54 8.05 27.17
C ILE A 488 2.01 8.25 26.86
N GLY A 489 2.35 8.35 25.58
CA GLY A 489 3.71 8.55 25.09
C GLY A 489 3.83 9.69 24.10
N ILE A 490 4.99 9.74 23.44
CA ILE A 490 5.22 10.48 22.20
C ILE A 490 5.07 9.49 21.05
N ASN A 491 4.77 9.97 19.82
CA ASN A 491 4.57 9.15 18.63
C ASN A 491 5.84 9.03 17.74
N PRO A 492 6.83 8.17 18.06
CA PRO A 492 7.90 7.81 17.14
C PRO A 492 7.48 6.63 16.23
N ASN A 493 6.27 6.65 15.67
CA ASN A 493 5.74 5.53 14.90
C ASN A 493 5.95 5.62 13.37
N LEU A 494 7.20 5.81 12.94
CA LEU A 494 7.51 5.82 11.50
C LEU A 494 8.47 4.69 11.11
N THR A 495 8.11 3.44 11.44
CA THR A 495 8.96 2.25 11.24
C THR A 495 9.45 2.07 9.80
N ALA A 496 8.63 2.40 8.79
CA ALA A 496 9.02 2.37 7.38
C ALA A 496 10.23 3.26 7.03
N PHE A 497 10.57 4.24 7.88
CA PHE A 497 11.76 5.07 7.74
C PHE A 497 13.04 4.34 8.15
N LEU A 498 12.95 3.39 9.08
CA LEU A 498 14.10 2.69 9.63
C LEU A 498 14.73 1.77 8.58
N PRO A 499 16.06 1.73 8.48
CA PRO A 499 16.73 0.83 7.54
C PRO A 499 16.63 -0.63 8.00
N GLY A 500 16.56 -1.55 7.04
CA GLY A 500 16.49 -2.99 7.27
C GLY A 500 15.19 -3.61 6.75
N GLN A 501 15.09 -4.93 6.86
CA GLN A 501 13.97 -5.71 6.31
C GLN A 501 12.63 -5.32 6.94
N THR A 502 12.64 -4.98 8.24
CA THR A 502 11.45 -4.52 8.95
C THR A 502 10.89 -3.23 8.33
N GLY A 503 11.71 -2.20 8.16
CA GLY A 503 11.27 -0.95 7.54
C GLY A 503 10.91 -1.11 6.07
N ALA A 504 11.63 -1.96 5.33
CA ALA A 504 11.34 -2.25 3.92
C ALA A 504 9.96 -2.89 3.72
N ALA A 505 9.55 -3.76 4.64
CA ALA A 505 8.28 -4.47 4.57
C ALA A 505 7.10 -3.70 5.18
N TRP A 506 7.35 -2.62 5.93
CA TRP A 506 6.30 -1.90 6.65
C TRP A 506 5.30 -1.26 5.69
N CYS A 507 4.02 -1.29 6.08
CA CYS A 507 2.97 -0.61 5.35
C CYS A 507 2.02 0.12 6.30
N TYR A 508 1.39 1.20 5.82
CA TYR A 508 0.42 1.97 6.61
C TYR A 508 -0.97 1.89 6.01
N PRO A 509 -2.03 1.90 6.83
CA PRO A 509 -3.39 1.96 6.31
C PRO A 509 -3.69 3.34 5.69
N ASP A 510 -4.22 3.35 4.47
CA ASP A 510 -4.76 4.51 3.76
C ASP A 510 -6.25 4.29 3.45
N PHE A 511 -7.10 4.77 4.36
CA PHE A 511 -8.54 4.52 4.31
C PHE A 511 -9.21 5.31 3.18
N SER A 512 -9.90 4.60 2.29
CA SER A 512 -10.69 5.15 1.18
C SER A 512 -12.19 4.83 1.32
N SER A 513 -13.03 5.59 0.60
CA SER A 513 -14.49 5.37 0.52
C SER A 513 -14.86 4.77 -0.83
N ASP A 514 -14.15 3.72 -1.22
CA ASP A 514 -14.34 3.02 -2.49
C ASP A 514 -15.32 1.85 -2.29
N ASP A 515 -15.97 1.37 -3.36
CA ASP A 515 -16.83 0.17 -3.35
C ASP A 515 -17.84 0.11 -2.18
N ASP A 516 -18.64 1.18 -2.00
CA ASP A 516 -19.65 1.33 -0.93
C ASP A 516 -19.11 1.27 0.50
N THR A 517 -17.80 1.41 0.69
CA THR A 517 -17.16 1.52 2.00
C THR A 517 -17.01 2.99 2.46
N SER A 518 -16.76 3.20 3.75
CA SER A 518 -16.58 4.49 4.39
C SER A 518 -15.20 4.57 5.02
N ALA A 519 -14.37 5.47 4.49
CA ALA A 519 -13.02 5.69 5.00
C ALA A 519 -12.99 6.06 6.50
N TRP A 520 -14.01 6.77 6.98
CA TRP A 520 -14.12 7.15 8.38
C TRP A 520 -14.48 5.97 9.28
N ALA A 521 -15.37 5.09 8.81
CA ALA A 521 -15.72 3.87 9.51
C ALA A 521 -14.51 2.93 9.61
N LYS A 522 -13.74 2.75 8.52
CA LYS A 522 -12.51 1.94 8.52
C LYS A 522 -11.45 2.50 9.49
N TYR A 523 -11.23 3.82 9.46
CA TYR A 523 -10.32 4.49 10.38
C TYR A 523 -10.74 4.31 11.84
N ALA A 524 -12.00 4.60 12.16
CA ALA A 524 -12.51 4.44 13.52
C ALA A 524 -12.45 2.98 13.99
N TRP A 525 -12.74 2.04 13.09
CA TRP A 525 -12.62 0.60 13.34
C TRP A 525 -11.18 0.22 13.67
N TYR A 526 -10.23 0.62 12.82
CA TYR A 526 -8.80 0.34 12.98
C TYR A 526 -8.30 0.79 14.35
N TYR A 527 -8.45 2.07 14.70
CA TYR A 527 -7.99 2.59 16.00
C TYR A 527 -8.83 2.11 17.19
N ARG A 528 -10.01 1.50 17.00
CA ARG A 528 -10.73 0.83 18.09
C ARG A 528 -10.09 -0.50 18.46
N TYR A 529 -9.62 -1.26 17.48
CA TYR A 529 -9.19 -2.65 17.65
C TYR A 529 -7.69 -2.88 17.46
N ARG A 530 -6.94 -1.86 17.03
CA ARG A 530 -5.50 -1.84 17.12
C ARG A 530 -5.09 -1.98 18.60
N SER A 531 -4.11 -2.86 18.80
CA SER A 531 -3.57 -3.19 20.11
C SER A 531 -2.04 -3.13 20.01
N VAL A 532 -1.35 -4.24 20.22
CA VAL A 532 0.12 -4.31 20.23
C VAL A 532 0.74 -4.45 18.85
N TYR A 533 -0.08 -4.47 17.80
CA TYR A 533 0.32 -4.81 16.43
C TYR A 533 0.40 -3.59 15.52
N GLN A 534 1.23 -3.74 14.49
CA GLN A 534 1.24 -2.90 13.30
C GLN A 534 1.41 -3.76 12.05
N GLU A 535 1.15 -3.15 10.91
CA GLU A 535 1.04 -3.87 9.65
C GLU A 535 2.33 -3.84 8.82
N LYS A 536 2.57 -4.97 8.17
CA LYS A 536 3.60 -5.12 7.16
C LYS A 536 3.10 -6.01 6.03
N LEU A 537 3.76 -5.93 4.88
CA LEU A 537 3.60 -6.87 3.78
C LEU A 537 4.67 -7.96 3.86
N ASP A 538 4.52 -9.00 3.07
CA ASP A 538 5.59 -9.95 2.81
C ASP A 538 6.78 -9.24 2.12
N LEU A 539 8.01 -9.57 2.52
CA LEU A 539 9.20 -8.91 1.97
C LEU A 539 9.45 -9.29 0.52
N ASP A 540 9.16 -10.54 0.12
CA ASP A 540 9.33 -11.00 -1.25
C ASP A 540 8.27 -10.36 -2.17
N PHE A 541 7.08 -10.10 -1.65
CA PHE A 541 6.10 -9.24 -2.34
C PHE A 541 6.68 -7.84 -2.62
N VAL A 542 7.25 -7.18 -1.61
CA VAL A 542 7.84 -5.84 -1.77
C VAL A 542 9.01 -5.84 -2.77
N ARG A 543 9.86 -6.87 -2.75
CA ARG A 543 11.00 -7.02 -3.67
C ARG A 543 10.60 -7.02 -5.15
N ARG A 544 9.37 -7.43 -5.48
CA ARG A 544 8.86 -7.39 -6.86
C ARG A 544 8.74 -5.97 -7.42
N PHE A 545 8.68 -4.96 -6.56
CA PHE A 545 8.42 -3.57 -6.93
C PHE A 545 9.61 -2.65 -6.63
N MET A 546 10.81 -3.23 -6.57
CA MET A 546 12.05 -2.47 -6.57
C MET A 546 12.26 -1.83 -7.93
N LEU A 547 12.52 -0.52 -7.94
CA LEU A 547 12.89 0.17 -9.16
C LEU A 547 14.32 -0.24 -9.56
N PRO A 548 14.59 -0.47 -10.86
CA PRO A 548 15.93 -0.83 -11.34
C PRO A 548 16.93 0.33 -11.25
N GLU A 549 16.46 1.57 -11.31
CA GLU A 549 17.28 2.76 -11.14
C GLU A 549 17.72 2.93 -9.68
N GLY A 550 18.97 3.36 -9.48
CA GLY A 550 19.48 3.66 -8.14
C GLY A 550 19.78 2.44 -7.26
N GLN A 551 19.63 1.22 -7.78
CA GLN A 551 19.97 0.01 -7.03
C GLN A 551 21.44 -0.04 -6.64
N VAL A 552 21.70 -0.45 -5.41
CA VAL A 552 23.03 -0.83 -4.92
C VAL A 552 23.12 -2.35 -4.97
N VAL A 553 23.83 -2.87 -5.97
CA VAL A 553 24.03 -4.32 -6.14
C VAL A 553 25.38 -4.74 -5.56
N ALA A 554 25.40 -5.82 -4.78
CA ALA A 554 26.60 -6.34 -4.14
C ALA A 554 27.59 -6.92 -5.17
N PRO A 555 28.81 -6.37 -5.31
CA PRO A 555 29.82 -6.91 -6.23
C PRO A 555 30.42 -8.25 -5.77
N ARG A 556 30.32 -8.56 -4.47
CA ARG A 556 30.79 -9.77 -3.79
C ARG A 556 29.85 -10.09 -2.62
N GLY A 557 29.91 -11.31 -2.09
CA GLY A 557 29.24 -11.64 -0.83
C GLY A 557 29.84 -10.89 0.36
N GLY A 558 29.07 -10.76 1.45
CA GLY A 558 29.47 -9.99 2.61
C GLY A 558 28.37 -9.87 3.66
N VAL A 559 28.54 -8.91 4.57
CA VAL A 559 27.56 -8.58 5.61
C VAL A 559 27.31 -7.08 5.70
N VAL A 560 26.08 -6.68 5.99
CA VAL A 560 25.77 -5.33 6.47
C VAL A 560 26.23 -5.24 7.93
N THR A 561 27.05 -4.24 8.24
CA THR A 561 27.61 -4.03 9.59
C THR A 561 26.97 -2.85 10.30
N ALA A 562 26.46 -1.86 9.55
CA ALA A 562 25.69 -0.75 10.11
C ALA A 562 24.79 -0.10 9.05
N ALA A 563 23.69 0.47 9.51
CA ALA A 563 22.76 1.25 8.69
C ALA A 563 22.08 2.29 9.59
N THR A 564 22.45 3.57 9.44
CA THR A 564 21.98 4.61 10.35
C THR A 564 21.48 5.82 9.58
N ARG A 565 20.29 6.30 9.94
CA ARG A 565 19.77 7.60 9.52
C ARG A 565 19.92 8.58 10.68
N ALA A 566 20.78 9.59 10.50
CA ALA A 566 21.10 10.53 11.58
C ALA A 566 20.06 11.66 11.77
N ASN A 567 19.23 11.91 10.76
CA ASN A 567 18.25 12.99 10.72
C ASN A 567 17.18 12.68 9.66
N SER A 568 16.29 13.64 9.38
CA SER A 568 15.22 13.51 8.38
C SER A 568 15.67 13.54 6.91
N SER A 569 16.98 13.49 6.62
CA SER A 569 17.48 13.46 5.25
C SER A 569 17.00 12.22 4.49
N ALA A 570 16.56 12.43 3.26
CA ALA A 570 16.26 11.34 2.34
C ALA A 570 17.53 10.58 1.92
N ALA A 571 18.68 11.25 1.86
CA ALA A 571 19.99 10.65 1.64
C ALA A 571 20.62 10.17 2.95
N TRP A 572 21.25 9.00 2.92
CA TRP A 572 21.82 8.32 4.07
C TRP A 572 22.88 7.30 3.64
N THR A 573 23.46 6.56 4.57
CA THR A 573 24.55 5.61 4.26
C THR A 573 24.32 4.25 4.92
N ILE A 574 24.76 3.19 4.23
CA ILE A 574 24.97 1.86 4.83
C ILE A 574 26.46 1.56 4.91
N THR A 575 26.83 0.65 5.80
CA THR A 575 28.19 0.14 5.96
C THR A 575 28.17 -1.37 5.75
N VAL A 576 29.04 -1.87 4.88
CA VAL A 576 29.13 -3.28 4.53
C VAL A 576 30.56 -3.78 4.64
N ARG A 577 30.74 -5.05 4.99
CA ARG A 577 32.02 -5.76 4.93
C ARG A 577 31.92 -6.89 3.94
N TYR A 578 32.67 -6.82 2.84
CA TYR A 578 32.73 -7.90 1.87
C TYR A 578 33.59 -9.05 2.39
N ASP A 579 33.29 -10.26 1.96
CA ASP A 579 34.07 -11.44 2.32
C ASP A 579 35.53 -11.27 1.85
N GLY A 580 36.46 -11.50 2.78
CA GLY A 580 37.89 -11.32 2.58
C GLY A 580 38.43 -9.90 2.84
N ASP A 581 37.55 -8.90 2.99
CA ASP A 581 37.98 -7.55 3.32
C ASP A 581 38.21 -7.38 4.83
N ALA A 582 39.30 -6.72 5.20
CA ALA A 582 39.62 -6.42 6.60
C ALA A 582 38.88 -5.18 7.12
N ALA A 583 38.37 -4.32 6.23
CA ALA A 583 37.77 -3.04 6.55
C ALA A 583 36.37 -2.91 5.95
N ASP A 584 35.56 -2.08 6.58
CA ASP A 584 34.21 -1.78 6.14
C ASP A 584 34.21 -0.76 4.98
N THR A 585 33.26 -0.92 4.07
CA THR A 585 32.96 0.01 2.98
C THR A 585 31.68 0.76 3.30
N VAL A 586 31.74 2.09 3.29
CA VAL A 586 30.56 2.94 3.40
C VAL A 586 29.96 3.16 2.02
N VAL A 587 28.68 2.86 1.87
CA VAL A 587 27.93 3.06 0.62
C VAL A 587 26.89 4.16 0.83
N ALA A 588 26.95 5.18 -0.04
CA ALA A 588 26.01 6.28 -0.03
C ALA A 588 24.70 5.88 -0.75
N VAL A 589 23.57 6.20 -0.13
CA VAL A 589 22.23 6.01 -0.67
C VAL A 589 21.69 7.38 -1.10
N PRO A 590 21.53 7.62 -2.41
CA PRO A 590 21.16 8.95 -2.92
C PRO A 590 19.64 9.14 -2.86
N GLY A 591 19.12 9.75 -1.79
CA GLY A 591 17.68 10.06 -1.68
C GLY A 591 17.36 11.54 -1.81
N LYS A 592 16.19 11.87 -2.36
CA LYS A 592 15.62 13.23 -2.36
C LYS A 592 14.23 13.24 -1.75
N GLN A 593 13.81 14.41 -1.26
CA GLN A 593 12.46 14.62 -0.75
C GLN A 593 11.43 14.40 -1.86
N GLY A 594 10.28 13.82 -1.50
CA GLY A 594 9.18 13.55 -2.42
C GLY A 594 9.38 12.39 -3.40
N GLU A 595 10.59 11.84 -3.54
CA GLU A 595 10.85 10.62 -4.34
C GLU A 595 10.54 9.36 -3.55
N PHE A 596 10.23 8.24 -4.23
CA PHE A 596 10.03 6.93 -3.59
C PHE A 596 11.21 6.59 -2.65
N PRO A 597 10.92 6.06 -1.44
CA PRO A 597 11.94 5.86 -0.43
C PRO A 597 12.88 4.73 -0.82
N TYR A 598 14.15 4.95 -0.54
CA TYR A 598 15.14 3.88 -0.54
C TYR A 598 14.96 3.00 0.70
N VAL A 599 14.86 1.69 0.47
CA VAL A 599 14.82 0.66 1.50
C VAL A 599 16.11 -0.14 1.48
N LEU A 600 16.44 -0.77 2.62
CA LEU A 600 17.55 -1.71 2.75
C LEU A 600 16.99 -3.11 2.98
N LEU A 601 17.48 -4.09 2.23
CA LEU A 601 16.89 -5.44 2.14
C LEU A 601 17.58 -6.47 3.05
N PHE A 602 18.50 -6.01 3.89
CA PHE A 602 19.27 -6.80 4.84
C PHE A 602 19.33 -6.05 6.17
N ASP A 603 19.23 -6.76 7.29
CA ASP A 603 19.34 -6.13 8.60
C ASP A 603 20.81 -5.84 8.92
N PRO A 604 21.14 -4.86 9.79
CA PRO A 604 22.52 -4.66 10.23
C PRO A 604 22.98 -5.70 11.27
N TYR A 605 22.15 -6.70 11.58
CA TYR A 605 22.39 -7.70 12.62
C TYR A 605 22.17 -9.15 12.11
N PRO A 606 22.96 -10.14 12.57
CA PRO A 606 22.75 -11.55 12.21
C PRO A 606 21.39 -12.10 12.67
N PRO A 607 20.84 -13.12 11.98
CA PRO A 607 21.40 -13.77 10.79
C PRO A 607 21.03 -13.08 9.46
N ARG A 608 20.19 -12.03 9.49
CA ARG A 608 19.62 -11.38 8.30
C ARG A 608 20.52 -10.32 7.65
N ASN A 609 21.79 -10.25 8.08
CA ASN A 609 22.74 -9.27 7.60
C ASN A 609 23.66 -9.75 6.48
N ARG A 610 23.71 -11.06 6.20
CA ARG A 610 24.57 -11.65 5.15
C ARG A 610 23.89 -11.59 3.79
N PHE A 611 24.67 -11.22 2.77
CA PHE A 611 24.27 -11.15 1.36
C PHE A 611 25.30 -11.83 0.47
N GLU A 612 24.88 -12.21 -0.73
CA GLU A 612 25.70 -12.84 -1.75
C GLU A 612 26.03 -11.87 -2.91
N LYS A 613 26.97 -12.27 -3.77
CA LYS A 613 27.27 -11.51 -4.99
C LYS A 613 26.03 -11.44 -5.88
N GLY A 614 25.68 -10.23 -6.32
CA GLY A 614 24.53 -9.98 -7.18
C GLY A 614 23.24 -9.64 -6.43
N ASP A 615 23.24 -9.73 -5.10
CA ASP A 615 22.10 -9.31 -4.30
C ASP A 615 21.93 -7.79 -4.36
N VAL A 616 20.68 -7.34 -4.44
CA VAL A 616 20.32 -5.93 -4.28
C VAL A 616 20.32 -5.62 -2.79
N LEU A 617 21.19 -4.71 -2.35
CA LEU A 617 21.25 -4.28 -0.96
C LEU A 617 20.23 -3.18 -0.68
N VAL A 618 20.18 -2.18 -1.57
CA VAL A 618 19.35 -0.99 -1.45
C VAL A 618 18.67 -0.71 -2.78
N ALA A 619 17.40 -0.35 -2.74
CA ALA A 619 16.61 0.05 -3.90
C ALA A 619 15.50 1.03 -3.51
N GLN A 620 15.03 1.83 -4.47
CA GLN A 620 13.73 2.50 -4.31
C GLN A 620 12.62 1.47 -4.47
N VAL A 621 11.56 1.62 -3.68
CA VAL A 621 10.37 0.76 -3.76
C VAL A 621 9.15 1.59 -4.12
N SER A 622 8.41 1.14 -5.13
CA SER A 622 7.16 1.76 -5.56
C SER A 622 6.10 0.67 -5.74
N VAL A 623 5.38 0.35 -4.67
CA VAL A 623 4.31 -0.66 -4.72
C VAL A 623 3.09 -0.09 -5.48
N PRO A 624 2.53 -0.82 -6.47
CA PRO A 624 1.35 -0.38 -7.23
C PRO A 624 0.14 -0.19 -6.35
N GLU A 625 -0.79 0.66 -6.76
CA GLU A 625 -2.15 0.60 -6.22
C GLU A 625 -2.95 -0.57 -6.81
N GLY A 626 -3.97 -1.01 -6.08
CA GLY A 626 -5.00 -1.92 -6.59
C GLY A 626 -4.67 -3.42 -6.52
N ILE A 627 -3.51 -3.82 -5.98
CA ILE A 627 -3.12 -5.22 -5.85
C ILE A 627 -3.70 -5.81 -4.58
N GLN A 628 -4.42 -6.92 -4.69
CA GLN A 628 -4.81 -7.70 -3.51
C GLN A 628 -3.58 -8.33 -2.86
N VAL A 629 -3.42 -8.12 -1.56
CA VAL A 629 -2.25 -8.55 -0.81
C VAL A 629 -2.65 -8.98 0.60
N GLU A 630 -2.01 -10.04 1.09
CA GLU A 630 -2.13 -10.41 2.50
C GLU A 630 -1.36 -9.42 3.37
N VAL A 631 -2.08 -8.77 4.28
CA VAL A 631 -1.50 -7.85 5.27
C VAL A 631 -1.23 -8.63 6.54
N LEU A 632 0.00 -8.52 7.05
CA LEU A 632 0.44 -9.22 8.25
C LEU A 632 0.45 -8.26 9.44
N GLN A 633 0.06 -8.76 10.62
CA GLN A 633 0.23 -8.06 11.90
C GLN A 633 1.50 -8.52 12.61
N GLN A 634 2.37 -7.56 12.93
CA GLN A 634 3.63 -7.74 13.65
C GLN A 634 3.48 -7.13 15.06
N PRO A 635 3.72 -7.89 16.14
CA PRO A 635 3.84 -7.33 17.49
C PRO A 635 4.96 -6.29 17.53
N GLN A 636 4.72 -5.16 18.20
CA GLN A 636 5.70 -4.10 18.40
C GLN A 636 6.18 -4.08 19.84
N GLY A 637 7.50 -4.13 20.05
CA GLY A 637 8.12 -4.07 21.38
C GLY A 637 7.59 -2.92 22.24
N TYR A 638 7.45 -1.71 21.66
CA TYR A 638 6.90 -0.54 22.35
C TYR A 638 5.50 -0.81 22.96
N TYR A 639 4.56 -1.33 22.17
CA TYR A 639 3.19 -1.58 22.67
C TYR A 639 3.11 -2.86 23.52
N MET A 640 3.99 -3.82 23.26
CA MET A 640 4.14 -5.05 24.05
C MET A 640 4.66 -4.78 25.46
N GLN A 641 5.33 -3.65 25.71
CA GLN A 641 6.01 -3.39 26.97
C GLN A 641 5.09 -3.39 28.21
N PHE A 642 3.79 -3.12 28.02
CA PHE A 642 2.80 -3.15 29.10
C PHE A 642 2.20 -4.54 29.35
N VAL A 643 2.39 -5.51 28.44
CA VAL A 643 1.82 -6.86 28.59
C VAL A 643 2.31 -7.56 29.86
N PRO A 644 3.61 -7.57 30.22
CA PRO A 644 4.07 -8.20 31.47
C PRO A 644 3.48 -7.56 32.74
N VAL A 645 3.09 -6.29 32.70
CA VAL A 645 2.41 -5.61 33.81
C VAL A 645 1.00 -6.16 34.00
N LEU A 646 0.29 -6.40 32.89
CA LEU A 646 -1.02 -7.01 32.90
C LEU A 646 -0.94 -8.46 33.37
N ASP A 647 0.04 -9.25 32.88
CA ASP A 647 0.20 -10.65 33.28
C ASP A 647 0.38 -10.78 34.81
N GLN A 648 1.21 -9.94 35.41
CA GLN A 648 1.42 -9.93 36.87
C GLN A 648 0.15 -9.54 37.64
N PHE A 649 -0.54 -8.49 37.20
CA PHE A 649 -1.79 -8.07 37.85
C PHE A 649 -2.93 -9.08 37.65
N GLU A 650 -2.97 -9.75 36.50
CA GLU A 650 -3.92 -10.81 36.19
C GLU A 650 -3.78 -11.99 37.16
N ASP A 651 -2.57 -12.35 37.56
CA ASP A 651 -2.34 -13.37 38.59
C ASP A 651 -2.91 -12.97 39.97
N VAL A 652 -2.98 -11.67 40.27
CA VAL A 652 -3.68 -11.18 41.46
C VAL A 652 -5.19 -11.31 41.31
N LEU A 653 -5.74 -10.93 40.15
CA LEU A 653 -7.17 -11.08 39.86
C LEU A 653 -7.62 -12.54 39.90
N ARG A 654 -6.83 -13.47 39.35
CA ARG A 654 -7.14 -14.91 39.28
C ARG A 654 -7.32 -15.59 40.63
N LYS A 655 -6.84 -14.98 41.72
CA LYS A 655 -7.13 -15.44 43.09
C LYS A 655 -8.62 -15.34 43.45
N GLY A 656 -9.35 -14.40 42.85
CA GLY A 656 -10.80 -14.23 43.01
C GLY A 656 -11.62 -14.47 41.74
N HIS A 657 -11.00 -14.35 40.57
CA HIS A 657 -11.62 -14.40 39.24
C HIS A 657 -10.81 -15.33 38.31
N PRO A 658 -10.99 -16.67 38.40
CA PRO A 658 -10.09 -17.64 37.75
C PRO A 658 -9.99 -17.52 36.22
N THR A 659 -10.96 -16.89 35.57
CA THR A 659 -11.00 -16.67 34.12
C THR A 659 -10.52 -15.29 33.68
N ALA A 660 -9.99 -14.47 34.61
CA ALA A 660 -9.52 -13.13 34.29
C ALA A 660 -8.45 -13.18 33.19
N SER A 661 -8.63 -12.31 32.19
CA SER A 661 -7.74 -12.14 31.03
C SER A 661 -7.73 -10.68 30.59
N LEU A 662 -6.69 -9.95 30.97
CA LEU A 662 -6.48 -8.55 30.68
C LEU A 662 -5.89 -8.38 29.27
N ARG A 663 -6.31 -7.32 28.56
CA ARG A 663 -5.82 -7.07 27.20
C ARG A 663 -5.53 -5.61 26.92
N VAL A 664 -4.37 -5.36 26.29
CA VAL A 664 -4.13 -4.10 25.58
C VAL A 664 -5.16 -3.94 24.45
N GLY A 665 -5.71 -2.75 24.30
CA GLY A 665 -6.83 -2.46 23.39
C GLY A 665 -8.21 -2.59 24.04
N GLU A 666 -8.34 -3.34 25.15
CA GLU A 666 -9.60 -3.46 25.88
C GLU A 666 -9.51 -2.86 27.28
N ASP A 667 -8.60 -3.35 28.13
CA ASP A 667 -8.42 -2.89 29.52
C ASP A 667 -7.37 -1.78 29.63
N VAL A 668 -6.50 -1.69 28.62
CA VAL A 668 -5.54 -0.59 28.44
C VAL A 668 -5.79 0.08 27.09
N CYS A 669 -6.02 1.39 27.10
CA CYS A 669 -5.98 2.21 25.89
C CYS A 669 -4.63 2.93 25.76
N GLN A 670 -4.17 3.15 24.54
CA GLN A 670 -2.85 3.73 24.28
C GLN A 670 -2.98 5.02 23.49
N LEU A 671 -2.25 6.05 23.90
CA LEU A 671 -2.30 7.36 23.30
C LEU A 671 -0.91 7.93 23.10
N ASP A 672 -0.67 8.55 21.97
CA ASP A 672 0.41 9.49 21.82
C ASP A 672 -0.04 10.95 21.93
N MET A 673 0.76 11.77 22.59
CA MET A 673 0.49 13.22 22.73
C MET A 673 0.52 13.96 21.39
N VAL A 674 1.17 13.39 20.38
CA VAL A 674 1.35 13.96 19.05
C VAL A 674 0.79 12.99 18.03
N ALA A 675 -0.14 13.45 17.20
CA ALA A 675 -0.87 12.57 16.31
C ALA A 675 -0.08 12.13 15.07
N CYS A 676 0.83 12.97 14.57
CA CYS A 676 1.63 12.63 13.39
C CYS A 676 2.81 11.74 13.77
N ALA A 677 2.96 10.62 13.07
CA ALA A 677 4.10 9.73 13.20
C ALA A 677 5.43 10.44 12.89
N SER A 678 6.48 10.06 13.60
CA SER A 678 7.85 10.52 13.36
C SER A 678 8.86 9.40 13.58
N PRO A 679 10.08 9.44 13.05
CA PRO A 679 11.10 8.42 13.37
C PRO A 679 11.65 8.57 14.78
N HIS A 680 11.85 9.82 15.22
CA HIS A 680 12.46 10.17 16.50
C HIS A 680 12.00 11.55 16.95
N TRP A 681 12.06 11.77 18.26
CA TRP A 681 11.64 13.03 18.88
C TRP A 681 12.79 14.00 19.17
N ASN A 682 13.45 14.50 18.12
CA ASN A 682 14.47 15.55 18.25
C ASN A 682 14.50 16.47 17.03
N ALA A 683 15.22 17.60 17.14
CA ALA A 683 15.20 18.65 16.14
C ALA A 683 15.63 18.15 14.75
N GLY A 684 16.59 17.23 14.66
CA GLY A 684 17.05 16.66 13.39
C GLY A 684 15.98 15.87 12.63
N PHE A 685 14.92 15.41 13.30
CA PHE A 685 13.80 14.68 12.71
C PHE A 685 12.52 15.50 12.63
N LEU A 686 12.47 16.67 13.26
CA LEU A 686 11.25 17.46 13.43
C LEU A 686 11.44 18.87 12.90
N GLY A 687 11.89 19.01 11.66
CA GLY A 687 12.02 20.32 11.01
C GLY A 687 13.26 21.13 11.42
N GLY A 688 14.31 20.46 11.89
CA GLY A 688 15.66 21.02 12.06
C GLY A 688 15.87 21.96 13.27
N SER A 689 14.83 22.28 14.05
CA SER A 689 14.93 23.27 15.12
C SER A 689 14.05 22.96 16.33
N ALA A 690 14.41 23.51 17.50
CA ALA A 690 13.57 23.44 18.69
C ALA A 690 12.23 24.18 18.53
N ALA A 691 12.19 25.24 17.70
CA ALA A 691 10.95 25.97 17.40
C ALA A 691 9.95 25.11 16.61
N SER A 692 10.45 24.25 15.74
CA SER A 692 9.64 23.29 14.99
C SER A 692 8.99 22.26 15.93
N ILE A 693 9.74 21.73 16.91
CA ILE A 693 9.20 20.87 17.97
C ILE A 693 8.13 21.62 18.77
N ALA A 694 8.42 22.84 19.22
CA ALA A 694 7.47 23.66 19.98
C ALA A 694 6.17 23.90 19.19
N THR A 695 6.25 24.10 17.88
CA THR A 695 5.08 24.26 17.01
C THR A 695 4.24 22.97 16.94
N ILE A 696 4.88 21.81 16.82
CA ILE A 696 4.18 20.51 16.81
C ILE A 696 3.49 20.26 18.16
N VAL A 697 4.21 20.49 19.26
CA VAL A 697 3.67 20.38 20.62
C VAL A 697 2.51 21.34 20.82
N ASP A 698 2.66 22.62 20.46
CA ASP A 698 1.57 23.60 20.58
C ASP A 698 0.34 23.14 19.81
N ASN A 699 0.50 22.69 18.57
CA ASN A 699 -0.61 22.20 17.76
C ASN A 699 -1.34 21.01 18.42
N CYS A 700 -0.63 19.97 18.87
CA CYS A 700 -1.27 18.74 19.35
C CYS A 700 -1.72 18.81 20.81
N VAL A 701 -0.95 19.51 21.66
CA VAL A 701 -1.09 19.47 23.12
C VAL A 701 -1.85 20.69 23.65
N SER A 702 -1.68 21.87 23.04
CA SER A 702 -2.24 23.13 23.55
C SER A 702 -3.36 23.70 22.69
N ARG A 703 -3.07 24.06 21.44
CA ARG A 703 -3.96 24.76 20.52
C ARG A 703 -5.16 23.91 20.10
N ASN A 704 -4.90 22.71 19.59
CA ASN A 704 -5.99 21.78 19.26
C ASN A 704 -6.31 20.85 20.43
N ALA A 705 -5.36 20.64 21.33
CA ALA A 705 -5.50 19.87 22.56
C ALA A 705 -6.03 18.44 22.36
N TRP A 706 -5.58 17.75 21.29
CA TRP A 706 -6.01 16.38 20.96
C TRP A 706 -5.77 15.42 22.13
N ALA A 707 -4.60 15.48 22.75
CA ALA A 707 -4.26 14.63 23.87
C ALA A 707 -5.20 14.85 25.08
N ILE A 708 -5.51 16.12 25.40
CA ILE A 708 -6.39 16.45 26.55
C ILE A 708 -7.84 16.14 26.26
N LYS A 709 -8.33 16.42 25.06
CA LYS A 709 -9.69 16.05 24.67
C LYS A 709 -9.91 14.54 24.84
N GLN A 710 -8.92 13.72 24.48
CA GLN A 710 -8.97 12.28 24.69
C GLN A 710 -8.84 11.88 26.16
N LEU A 711 -7.97 12.52 26.96
CA LEU A 711 -7.86 12.27 28.40
C LEU A 711 -9.16 12.62 29.15
N VAL A 712 -9.77 13.76 28.83
CA VAL A 712 -11.04 14.25 29.41
C VAL A 712 -12.22 13.37 29.01
N GLN A 713 -12.21 12.86 27.78
CA GLN A 713 -13.23 11.92 27.31
C GLN A 713 -13.07 10.53 27.96
N THR A 714 -11.84 10.04 28.09
CA THR A 714 -11.53 8.70 28.59
C THR A 714 -11.68 8.59 30.10
N ARG A 715 -11.29 9.63 30.85
CA ARG A 715 -11.27 9.65 32.33
C ARG A 715 -10.60 8.41 32.94
N PRO A 716 -9.35 8.08 32.55
CA PRO A 716 -8.70 6.88 33.04
C PRO A 716 -8.57 6.92 34.57
N VAL A 717 -8.71 5.76 35.20
CA VAL A 717 -8.49 5.58 36.63
C VAL A 717 -6.99 5.69 36.94
N VAL A 718 -6.15 5.15 36.05
CA VAL A 718 -4.70 5.24 36.13
C VAL A 718 -4.09 5.60 34.77
N LEU A 719 -3.10 6.50 34.79
CA LEU A 719 -2.33 6.97 33.65
C LEU A 719 -0.85 6.65 33.85
N TYR A 720 -0.28 5.89 32.91
CA TYR A 720 1.15 5.64 32.80
C TYR A 720 1.74 6.56 31.73
N VAL A 721 2.56 7.52 32.13
CA VAL A 721 3.30 8.40 31.22
C VAL A 721 4.63 7.75 30.86
N VAL A 722 4.86 7.49 29.58
CA VAL A 722 6.00 6.73 29.08
C VAL A 722 7.21 7.66 28.91
N SER A 723 8.21 7.51 29.77
CA SER A 723 9.47 8.29 29.84
C SER A 723 9.39 9.69 30.46
N GLN A 724 10.55 10.17 30.91
CA GLN A 724 10.77 11.55 31.32
C GLN A 724 10.54 12.53 30.18
N SER A 725 10.85 12.19 28.92
CA SER A 725 10.64 13.08 27.78
C SER A 725 9.15 13.36 27.55
N SER A 726 8.28 12.33 27.64
CA SER A 726 6.83 12.52 27.60
C SER A 726 6.32 13.25 28.85
N TRP A 727 6.84 12.92 30.03
CA TRP A 727 6.48 13.60 31.26
C TRP A 727 6.78 15.11 31.23
N ASN A 728 7.95 15.51 30.74
CA ASN A 728 8.32 16.92 30.62
C ASN A 728 7.35 17.68 29.71
N MET A 729 6.94 17.08 28.59
CA MET A 729 5.94 17.66 27.69
C MET A 729 4.58 17.77 28.37
N PHE A 730 4.12 16.68 29.01
CA PHE A 730 2.86 16.63 29.73
C PHE A 730 2.81 17.68 30.86
N TYR A 731 3.82 17.69 31.74
CA TYR A 731 3.88 18.58 32.90
C TYR A 731 3.99 20.06 32.48
N SER A 732 4.70 20.37 31.39
CA SER A 732 4.78 21.74 30.88
C SER A 732 3.41 22.31 30.49
N ALA A 733 2.51 21.44 30.03
CA ALA A 733 1.15 21.83 29.64
C ALA A 733 0.12 21.67 30.77
N PHE A 734 0.30 20.71 31.68
CA PHE A 734 -0.74 20.24 32.61
C PHE A 734 -0.30 20.12 34.08
N GLY A 735 0.93 20.49 34.40
CA GLY A 735 1.53 20.29 35.73
C GLY A 735 0.78 20.94 36.89
N ALA A 736 -0.01 22.01 36.65
CA ALA A 736 -0.82 22.63 37.70
C ALA A 736 -1.87 21.68 38.31
N HIS A 737 -2.30 20.69 37.52
CA HIS A 737 -3.29 19.68 37.92
C HIS A 737 -2.67 18.47 38.61
N VAL A 738 -1.34 18.37 38.64
CA VAL A 738 -0.62 17.27 39.29
C VAL A 738 -0.57 17.51 40.80
N LYS A 739 -0.95 16.49 41.57
CA LYS A 739 -0.97 16.51 43.04
C LYS A 739 -0.12 15.36 43.58
N ARG A 740 0.86 15.70 44.40
CA ARG A 740 1.71 14.78 45.16
C ARG A 740 2.32 15.53 46.33
N ASP A 741 2.46 14.86 47.48
CA ASP A 741 3.22 15.37 48.63
C ASP A 741 4.23 14.28 49.06
N PRO A 742 5.55 14.51 49.00
CA PRO A 742 6.19 15.71 48.44
C PRO A 742 6.00 15.81 46.92
N PRO A 743 6.17 17.00 46.30
CA PRO A 743 6.08 17.16 44.85
C PRO A 743 7.05 16.24 44.09
N ILE A 744 6.67 15.84 42.86
CA ILE A 744 7.53 15.06 41.96
C ILE A 744 8.80 15.84 41.64
N SER A 745 9.95 15.17 41.64
CA SER A 745 11.25 15.79 41.38
C SER A 745 11.32 16.48 40.02
N THR A 746 11.77 17.73 40.00
CA THR A 746 12.02 18.47 38.75
C THR A 746 13.37 18.16 38.11
N HIS A 747 14.27 17.53 38.87
CA HIS A 747 15.60 17.11 38.44
C HIS A 747 15.87 15.69 38.94
N PRO A 748 15.22 14.67 38.35
CA PRO A 748 15.37 13.29 38.78
C PRO A 748 16.82 12.81 38.59
N ALA A 749 17.44 12.32 39.67
CA ALA A 749 18.86 11.95 39.67
C ALA A 749 19.17 10.75 38.76
N ASP A 750 18.31 9.73 38.77
CA ASP A 750 18.35 8.56 37.87
C ASP A 750 17.22 8.61 36.83
N LYS A 751 16.94 9.81 36.31
CA LYS A 751 16.02 10.04 35.18
C LYS A 751 14.67 9.33 35.40
N ASP A 752 14.23 8.52 34.43
CA ASP A 752 12.98 7.76 34.46
C ASP A 752 12.81 6.90 35.72
N TYR A 753 13.87 6.31 36.26
CA TYR A 753 13.78 5.40 37.40
C TYR A 753 13.53 6.13 38.72
N THR A 754 14.02 7.37 38.87
CA THR A 754 13.64 8.23 40.01
C THR A 754 12.15 8.54 39.94
N LEU A 755 11.65 8.93 38.76
CA LEU A 755 10.23 9.25 38.56
C LEU A 755 9.33 8.02 38.77
N LEU A 756 9.77 6.83 38.32
CA LEU A 756 9.07 5.57 38.58
C LEU A 756 8.97 5.29 40.07
N ARG A 757 10.08 5.32 40.81
CA ARG A 757 10.08 5.08 42.26
C ARG A 757 9.19 6.06 43.01
N GLU A 758 9.31 7.36 42.71
CA GLU A 758 8.46 8.37 43.32
C GLU A 758 6.98 8.04 43.03
N THR A 759 6.62 7.91 41.77
CA THR A 759 5.20 7.79 41.39
C THR A 759 4.56 6.44 41.73
N THR A 760 5.36 5.39 41.98
CA THR A 760 4.88 4.07 42.46
C THR A 760 4.87 3.93 43.98
N ASP A 761 5.43 4.89 44.72
CA ASP A 761 5.40 4.90 46.18
C ASP A 761 3.95 4.95 46.72
N PRO A 762 3.48 3.90 47.43
CA PRO A 762 2.12 3.84 47.96
C PRO A 762 1.90 4.80 49.14
N ALA A 763 2.96 5.27 49.82
CA ALA A 763 2.83 6.22 50.91
C ALA A 763 2.55 7.64 50.43
N HIS A 764 2.98 7.96 49.19
CA HIS A 764 2.93 9.30 48.63
C HIS A 764 2.30 9.33 47.23
N PRO A 765 1.11 8.74 46.99
CA PRO A 765 0.60 8.57 45.63
C PRO A 765 0.44 9.90 44.87
N ALA A 766 0.84 9.89 43.59
CA ALA A 766 0.69 11.00 42.66
C ALA A 766 -0.63 10.89 41.87
N TYR A 767 -1.31 12.03 41.68
CA TYR A 767 -2.58 12.14 40.97
C TYR A 767 -2.61 13.30 39.99
N ILE A 768 -3.52 13.20 39.02
CA ILE A 768 -4.01 14.33 38.23
C ILE A 768 -5.44 14.61 38.70
N ASP A 769 -5.67 15.81 39.24
CA ASP A 769 -6.98 16.25 39.71
C ASP A 769 -7.54 17.31 38.74
N LEU A 770 -8.63 16.95 38.06
CA LEU A 770 -9.39 17.85 37.19
C LEU A 770 -10.73 18.15 37.85
N ASP A 771 -10.97 19.41 38.19
CA ASP A 771 -12.23 19.87 38.78
C ASP A 771 -12.60 21.23 38.18
N VAL A 772 -13.55 21.21 37.25
CA VAL A 772 -13.98 22.42 36.52
C VAL A 772 -15.49 22.46 36.42
N THR A 773 -16.07 23.65 36.50
CA THR A 773 -17.51 23.86 36.26
C THR A 773 -17.68 24.65 34.97
N ILE A 774 -18.41 24.07 34.02
CA ILE A 774 -18.69 24.65 32.71
C ILE A 774 -20.20 24.64 32.50
N ASP A 775 -20.77 25.79 32.14
CA ASP A 775 -22.20 25.95 31.86
C ASP A 775 -23.12 25.40 32.98
N GLY A 776 -22.70 25.55 34.25
CA GLY A 776 -23.45 25.07 35.42
C GLY A 776 -23.30 23.58 35.73
N GLN A 777 -22.60 22.81 34.90
CA GLN A 777 -22.30 21.39 35.12
C GLN A 777 -20.85 21.21 35.59
N ARG A 778 -20.64 20.44 36.66
CA ARG A 778 -19.30 20.12 37.18
C ARG A 778 -18.73 18.90 36.48
N TYR A 779 -17.49 19.02 36.01
CA TYR A 779 -16.62 17.94 35.61
C TYR A 779 -15.62 17.67 36.73
N GLN A 780 -15.58 16.44 37.23
CA GLN A 780 -14.59 16.02 38.21
C GLN A 780 -13.96 14.69 37.77
N SER A 781 -12.64 14.61 37.81
CA SER A 781 -11.87 13.39 37.53
C SER A 781 -10.60 13.40 38.38
N ARG A 782 -10.31 12.27 39.01
CA ARG A 782 -9.05 12.02 39.70
C ARG A 782 -8.41 10.77 39.12
N THR A 783 -7.20 10.91 38.62
CA THR A 783 -6.48 9.85 37.91
C THR A 783 -5.16 9.58 38.62
N ARG A 784 -4.88 8.32 38.98
CA ARG A 784 -3.56 7.91 39.51
C ARG A 784 -2.50 8.09 38.44
N LEU A 785 -1.40 8.75 38.77
CA LEU A 785 -0.30 9.04 37.86
C LEU A 785 0.91 8.16 38.16
N VAL A 786 1.44 7.49 37.14
CA VAL A 786 2.70 6.75 37.17
C VAL A 786 3.57 7.20 36.01
N ILE A 787 4.87 7.40 36.23
CA ILE A 787 5.83 7.73 35.17
C ILE A 787 6.76 6.52 35.01
N THR A 788 6.94 6.04 33.79
CA THR A 788 7.67 4.80 33.51
C THR A 788 8.97 5.06 32.76
N PRO A 789 9.90 4.10 32.73
CA PRO A 789 10.95 4.07 31.71
C PRO A 789 10.39 4.09 30.28
N HIS A 790 11.19 4.57 29.33
CA HIS A 790 10.81 4.58 27.91
C HIS A 790 10.59 3.16 27.34
N PHE A 791 9.46 2.93 26.67
CA PHE A 791 9.01 1.60 26.22
C PHE A 791 9.80 0.99 25.06
N SER A 792 10.53 1.78 24.26
CA SER A 792 11.26 1.23 23.09
C SER A 792 12.49 0.39 23.43
N TYR A 793 12.90 0.29 24.70
CA TYR A 793 14.13 -0.39 25.08
C TYR A 793 13.85 -1.46 26.13
N ASN A 794 13.93 -2.74 25.74
CA ASN A 794 13.67 -3.88 26.64
C ASN A 794 14.58 -3.87 27.88
N SER A 795 15.84 -3.42 27.72
CA SER A 795 16.80 -3.29 28.81
C SER A 795 16.35 -2.33 29.92
N ASN A 796 15.45 -1.39 29.62
CA ASN A 796 14.89 -0.49 30.62
C ASN A 796 13.97 -1.20 31.62
N PHE A 797 13.49 -2.40 31.29
CA PHE A 797 12.50 -3.13 32.09
C PHE A 797 13.06 -4.41 32.71
N LEU A 798 14.33 -4.73 32.47
CA LEU A 798 15.02 -5.77 33.22
C LEU A 798 15.04 -5.42 34.70
N ALA A 799 14.89 -6.44 35.54
CA ALA A 799 15.23 -6.33 36.96
C ALA A 799 16.71 -5.95 37.08
N GLN A 800 17.03 -4.95 37.89
CA GLN A 800 18.39 -4.41 37.96
C GLN A 800 18.66 -3.65 39.26
N TYR A 801 19.93 -3.49 39.60
CA TYR A 801 20.38 -2.56 40.65
C TYR A 801 20.95 -1.31 39.99
N ARG A 802 20.58 -0.12 40.47
CA ARG A 802 21.00 1.16 39.87
C ARG A 802 21.68 2.05 40.89
N LEU A 803 22.97 2.29 40.69
CA LEU A 803 23.81 3.04 41.62
C LEU A 803 24.36 4.30 40.96
N SER A 804 24.37 5.41 41.69
CA SER A 804 25.07 6.62 41.24
C SER A 804 26.58 6.33 41.10
N PRO A 805 27.34 7.15 40.37
CA PRO A 805 28.80 6.98 40.27
C PRO A 805 29.50 6.89 41.65
N ASP A 806 29.09 7.71 42.61
CA ASP A 806 29.67 7.75 43.95
C ASP A 806 29.28 6.52 44.77
N ASP A 807 28.01 6.08 44.67
CA ASP A 807 27.54 4.85 45.33
C ASP A 807 28.23 3.62 44.76
N TRP A 808 28.41 3.55 43.44
CA TRP A 808 29.11 2.45 42.79
C TRP A 808 30.58 2.40 43.21
N ALA A 809 31.27 3.54 43.23
CA ALA A 809 32.66 3.61 43.68
C ALA A 809 32.80 3.15 45.14
N SER A 810 31.90 3.63 46.02
CA SER A 810 31.86 3.25 47.42
C SER A 810 31.57 1.76 47.60
N PHE A 811 30.60 1.22 46.86
CA PHE A 811 30.26 -0.21 46.87
C PHE A 811 31.42 -1.07 46.37
N ALA A 812 32.05 -0.70 45.26
CA ALA A 812 33.17 -1.45 44.68
C ALA A 812 34.39 -1.47 45.59
N GLN A 813 34.65 -0.37 46.31
CA GLN A 813 35.71 -0.32 47.32
C GLN A 813 35.39 -1.19 48.53
N ALA A 814 34.15 -1.20 49.00
CA ALA A 814 33.73 -1.98 50.16
C ALA A 814 33.57 -3.48 49.87
N GLN A 815 33.19 -3.84 48.64
CA GLN A 815 32.80 -5.21 48.25
C GLN A 815 33.54 -5.71 46.98
N PRO A 816 34.89 -5.65 46.90
CA PRO A 816 35.62 -5.94 45.67
C PRO A 816 35.46 -7.38 45.18
N ALA A 817 35.32 -8.35 46.10
CA ALA A 817 35.09 -9.75 45.75
C ALA A 817 33.70 -9.99 45.15
N CYS A 818 32.69 -9.24 45.61
CA CYS A 818 31.35 -9.30 45.03
C CYS A 818 31.36 -8.71 43.62
N VAL A 819 31.97 -7.53 43.44
CA VAL A 819 32.06 -6.87 42.12
C VAL A 819 32.73 -7.76 41.08
N ALA A 820 33.84 -8.42 41.44
CA ALA A 820 34.52 -9.37 40.56
C ALA A 820 33.64 -10.58 40.17
N ALA A 821 32.59 -10.87 40.94
CA ALA A 821 31.67 -11.97 40.71
C ALA A 821 30.36 -11.56 40.00
N LEU A 822 30.13 -10.26 39.75
CA LEU A 822 29.01 -9.74 38.97
C LEU A 822 29.29 -9.91 37.46
N VAL A 823 29.26 -11.15 37.00
CA VAL A 823 29.55 -11.54 35.61
C VAL A 823 28.39 -12.33 35.00
N PRO A 824 28.29 -12.42 33.65
CA PRO A 824 27.19 -13.14 33.00
C PRO A 824 27.07 -14.61 33.42
N ALA A 825 28.20 -15.26 33.74
CA ALA A 825 28.22 -16.65 34.25
C ALA A 825 27.46 -16.83 35.58
N ASN A 826 27.30 -15.77 36.36
CA ASN A 826 26.52 -15.75 37.60
C ASN A 826 25.16 -15.05 37.42
N GLY A 827 24.78 -14.71 36.19
CA GLY A 827 23.52 -14.04 35.87
C GLY A 827 23.54 -12.52 36.09
N PHE A 828 24.67 -11.85 35.90
CA PHE A 828 24.75 -10.39 36.02
C PHE A 828 25.45 -9.74 34.84
N THR A 829 24.90 -8.61 34.38
CA THR A 829 25.56 -7.75 33.39
C THR A 829 25.75 -6.36 34.00
N VAL A 830 27.01 -5.97 34.22
CA VAL A 830 27.34 -4.63 34.70
C VAL A 830 27.47 -3.69 33.51
N VAL A 831 26.59 -2.69 33.45
CA VAL A 831 26.56 -1.64 32.44
C VAL A 831 27.08 -0.35 33.08
N PRO A 832 28.29 0.11 32.75
CA PRO A 832 28.84 1.35 33.29
C PRO A 832 28.14 2.58 32.68
N PRO A 833 28.33 3.77 33.25
CA PRO A 833 27.82 5.02 32.69
C PRO A 833 28.36 5.25 31.26
N ASP A 834 27.57 5.92 30.42
CA ASP A 834 28.04 6.38 29.12
C ASP A 834 29.25 7.31 29.31
N PRO A 835 30.39 7.09 28.62
CA PRO A 835 31.54 7.98 28.70
C PRO A 835 31.23 9.46 28.40
N HIS A 836 30.20 9.75 27.59
CA HIS A 836 29.75 11.11 27.31
C HIS A 836 28.92 11.72 28.44
N TYR A 837 28.39 10.88 29.33
CA TYR A 837 27.55 11.26 30.47
C TYR A 837 28.04 10.54 31.74
N PRO A 838 29.23 10.91 32.26
CA PRO A 838 29.84 10.22 33.40
C PRO A 838 29.02 10.32 34.71
N GLY A 839 28.00 11.19 34.74
CA GLY A 839 27.03 11.28 35.83
C GLY A 839 25.88 10.27 35.77
N ASP A 840 25.79 9.46 34.72
CA ASP A 840 24.77 8.42 34.60
C ASP A 840 25.02 7.28 35.61
N TYR A 841 23.97 6.52 35.92
CA TYR A 841 24.02 5.45 36.91
C TYR A 841 24.65 4.18 36.32
N THR A 842 25.42 3.47 37.14
CA THR A 842 25.83 2.10 36.84
C THR A 842 24.64 1.17 37.04
N ALA A 843 24.33 0.35 36.05
CA ALA A 843 23.28 -0.66 36.14
C ALA A 843 23.87 -2.06 36.27
N ILE A 844 23.44 -2.83 37.27
CA ILE A 844 23.70 -4.27 37.37
C ILE A 844 22.42 -4.98 36.93
N GLN A 845 22.36 -5.36 35.66
CA GLN A 845 21.19 -5.99 35.04
C GLN A 845 21.14 -7.49 35.35
N LEU A 846 19.93 -7.98 35.62
CA LEU A 846 19.61 -9.40 35.74
C LEU A 846 19.07 -9.93 34.39
N PRO A 847 18.99 -11.26 34.21
CA PRO A 847 18.42 -11.87 33.01
C PRO A 847 16.95 -11.46 32.80
N SER A 848 16.50 -11.43 31.54
CA SER A 848 15.11 -11.16 31.17
C SER A 848 14.13 -12.23 31.66
N ASN A 849 14.59 -13.48 31.80
CA ASN A 849 13.81 -14.56 32.38
C ASN A 849 13.69 -14.40 33.91
N THR A 850 12.46 -14.35 34.41
CA THR A 850 12.15 -14.09 35.82
C THR A 850 12.74 -15.15 36.77
N ASP A 851 12.71 -16.43 36.40
CA ASP A 851 13.29 -17.51 37.24
C ASP A 851 14.81 -17.40 37.32
N ALA A 852 15.46 -17.08 36.19
CA ALA A 852 16.90 -16.85 36.14
C ALA A 852 17.31 -15.60 36.94
N ALA A 853 16.53 -14.51 36.87
CA ALA A 853 16.74 -13.32 37.68
C ALA A 853 16.57 -13.63 39.19
N ALA A 854 15.54 -14.37 39.57
CA ALA A 854 15.34 -14.80 40.95
C ALA A 854 16.49 -15.69 41.45
N ALA A 855 16.96 -16.63 40.62
CA ALA A 855 18.09 -17.50 40.94
C ALA A 855 19.39 -16.71 41.12
N ALA A 856 19.67 -15.73 40.25
CA ALA A 856 20.83 -14.84 40.37
C ALA A 856 20.77 -14.02 41.67
N ARG A 857 19.61 -13.46 42.02
CA ARG A 857 19.42 -12.74 43.29
C ARG A 857 19.61 -13.65 44.51
N ALA A 858 19.06 -14.87 44.49
CA ALA A 858 19.22 -15.84 45.56
C ALA A 858 20.70 -16.26 45.73
N TRP A 859 21.40 -16.44 44.61
CA TRP A 859 22.84 -16.71 44.60
C TRP A 859 23.63 -15.56 45.22
N LEU A 860 23.31 -14.30 44.88
CA LEU A 860 23.97 -13.12 45.44
C LEU A 860 23.74 -13.02 46.96
N ALA A 861 22.50 -13.22 47.41
CA ALA A 861 22.14 -13.23 48.82
C ALA A 861 22.87 -14.32 49.62
N HIS A 862 23.02 -15.51 49.03
CA HIS A 862 23.72 -16.63 49.68
C HIS A 862 25.24 -16.44 49.69
N ARG A 863 25.84 -16.01 48.57
CA ARG A 863 27.28 -15.93 48.40
C ARG A 863 27.91 -14.68 49.01
N PHE A 864 27.19 -13.55 48.96
CA PHE A 864 27.64 -12.24 49.42
C PHE A 864 26.54 -11.52 50.21
N PRO A 865 26.15 -12.02 51.41
CA PRO A 865 25.00 -11.49 52.16
C PRO A 865 25.12 -10.01 52.54
N ASP A 866 26.33 -9.52 52.84
CA ASP A 866 26.56 -8.10 53.14
C ASP A 866 26.43 -7.22 51.90
N ALA A 867 26.97 -7.66 50.76
CA ALA A 867 26.85 -6.96 49.51
C ALA A 867 25.39 -6.95 49.00
N TYR A 868 24.66 -8.06 49.16
CA TYR A 868 23.24 -8.15 48.84
C TYR A 868 22.41 -7.13 49.64
N ARG A 869 22.61 -7.05 50.96
CA ARG A 869 21.94 -6.05 51.81
C ARG A 869 22.30 -4.61 51.43
N ALA A 870 23.55 -4.37 51.03
CA ALA A 870 23.97 -3.05 50.56
C ALA A 870 23.34 -2.67 49.20
N LEU A 871 23.11 -3.66 48.32
CA LEU A 871 22.52 -3.44 47.00
C LEU A 871 20.99 -3.35 47.01
N GLU A 872 20.32 -3.97 47.99
CA GLU A 872 18.86 -4.04 48.07
C GLU A 872 18.13 -2.68 47.87
N PRO A 873 18.55 -1.56 48.51
CA PRO A 873 17.89 -0.27 48.31
C PRO A 873 17.92 0.23 46.86
N TYR A 874 18.90 -0.22 46.07
CA TYR A 874 19.10 0.17 44.67
C TYR A 874 18.38 -0.76 43.68
N TYR A 875 17.74 -1.84 44.14
CA TYR A 875 17.01 -2.78 43.29
C TYR A 875 15.75 -2.12 42.71
N VAL A 876 15.54 -2.31 41.42
CA VAL A 876 14.35 -1.88 40.68
C VAL A 876 13.90 -3.00 39.75
N GLU A 877 12.59 -3.26 39.76
CA GLU A 877 11.94 -4.18 38.84
C GLU A 877 10.74 -3.44 38.23
N PRO A 878 10.93 -2.78 37.06
CA PRO A 878 9.96 -1.81 36.57
C PRO A 878 8.57 -2.38 36.33
N HIS A 879 8.47 -3.58 35.75
CA HIS A 879 7.16 -4.24 35.55
C HIS A 879 6.43 -4.50 36.87
N ALA A 880 7.14 -4.99 37.90
CA ALA A 880 6.56 -5.25 39.21
C ALA A 880 6.12 -3.97 39.93
N LEU A 881 6.90 -2.88 39.84
CA LEU A 881 6.52 -1.58 40.39
C LEU A 881 5.28 -1.00 39.69
N MET A 882 5.15 -1.22 38.38
CA MET A 882 3.96 -0.80 37.64
C MET A 882 2.73 -1.63 38.00
N ALA A 883 2.89 -2.95 38.13
CA ALA A 883 1.81 -3.89 38.46
C ALA A 883 1.31 -3.67 39.89
N SER A 884 2.22 -3.40 40.85
CA SER A 884 1.87 -3.15 42.25
C SER A 884 0.95 -1.95 42.44
N VAL A 885 1.01 -0.94 41.56
CA VAL A 885 0.04 0.17 41.56
C VAL A 885 -1.37 -0.33 41.22
N LEU A 886 -1.51 -1.22 40.23
CA LEU A 886 -2.80 -1.81 39.88
C LEU A 886 -3.33 -2.67 41.02
N GLU A 887 -2.46 -3.46 41.64
CA GLU A 887 -2.78 -4.28 42.81
C GLU A 887 -3.27 -3.43 43.99
N ASP A 888 -2.56 -2.35 44.31
CA ASP A 888 -2.92 -1.41 45.38
C ASP A 888 -4.29 -0.76 45.11
N MET A 889 -4.50 -0.29 43.88
CA MET A 889 -5.78 0.32 43.48
C MET A 889 -6.93 -0.68 43.52
N TYR A 890 -6.70 -1.94 43.15
CA TYR A 890 -7.69 -3.00 43.26
C TYR A 890 -8.02 -3.34 44.73
N ALA A 891 -6.99 -3.47 45.58
CA ALA A 891 -7.15 -3.73 47.00
C ALA A 891 -7.95 -2.63 47.72
N HIS A 892 -7.83 -1.38 47.27
CA HIS A 892 -8.58 -0.24 47.79
C HIS A 892 -9.92 0.02 47.07
N GLY A 893 -10.35 -0.87 46.16
CA GLY A 893 -11.62 -0.77 45.44
C GLY A 893 -11.71 0.37 44.41
N GLN A 894 -10.57 0.94 44.02
CA GLN A 894 -10.48 1.97 42.98
C GLN A 894 -10.48 1.36 41.58
N LEU A 895 -9.92 0.15 41.44
CA LEU A 895 -10.13 -0.74 40.31
C LEU A 895 -11.06 -1.88 40.74
N ALA A 896 -11.88 -2.35 39.82
CA ALA A 896 -12.79 -3.46 40.06
C ALA A 896 -12.84 -4.37 38.83
N TRP A 897 -13.01 -5.66 39.07
CA TRP A 897 -13.24 -6.66 38.02
C TRP A 897 -14.73 -6.95 37.88
N GLN A 898 -15.18 -7.16 36.65
CA GLN A 898 -16.55 -7.57 36.33
C GLN A 898 -16.50 -8.88 35.58
N ASP A 899 -17.01 -9.95 36.21
CA ASP A 899 -17.12 -11.25 35.55
C ASP A 899 -18.21 -11.25 34.47
N THR A 900 -17.94 -11.95 33.38
CA THR A 900 -18.90 -12.20 32.30
C THR A 900 -18.84 -13.66 31.89
N ALA A 901 -19.82 -14.11 31.09
CA ALA A 901 -19.83 -15.46 30.52
C ALA A 901 -18.59 -15.78 29.64
N THR A 902 -17.85 -14.76 29.21
CA THR A 902 -16.72 -14.88 28.27
C THR A 902 -15.36 -14.50 28.87
N GLY A 903 -15.25 -14.41 30.20
CA GLY A 903 -13.97 -14.23 30.88
C GLY A 903 -13.85 -12.98 31.75
N GLY A 904 -14.73 -11.97 31.62
CA GLY A 904 -14.74 -10.74 32.42
C GLY A 904 -13.94 -9.56 31.84
N TYR A 905 -13.90 -8.43 32.56
CA TYR A 905 -13.11 -7.24 32.23
C TYR A 905 -12.94 -6.26 33.41
N LEU A 906 -12.01 -5.31 33.33
CA LEU A 906 -11.92 -4.22 34.32
C LEU A 906 -13.05 -3.19 34.15
N GLY A 907 -13.63 -2.77 35.28
CA GLY A 907 -14.71 -1.79 35.35
C GLY A 907 -14.42 -0.53 34.53
N ARG A 908 -15.38 -0.15 33.69
CA ARG A 908 -15.22 0.96 32.74
C ARG A 908 -15.41 2.33 33.39
N THR A 909 -14.61 3.29 32.94
CA THR A 909 -14.58 4.66 33.48
C THR A 909 -15.92 5.39 33.33
N GLN A 910 -16.13 6.44 34.12
CA GLN A 910 -17.39 7.17 34.17
C GLN A 910 -17.76 7.85 32.83
N GLY A 911 -19.07 7.91 32.55
CA GLY A 911 -19.66 8.70 31.48
C GLY A 911 -19.87 7.91 30.19
N SER A 912 -20.80 8.39 29.37
CA SER A 912 -21.18 7.75 28.11
C SER A 912 -20.01 7.64 27.13
N CYS A 913 -20.14 6.71 26.19
CA CYS A 913 -19.28 6.60 25.02
C CYS A 913 -20.11 6.10 23.84
N GLN A 914 -20.11 6.85 22.74
CA GLN A 914 -20.83 6.51 21.50
C GLN A 914 -19.83 6.21 20.36
N PHE A 915 -18.57 5.91 20.69
CA PHE A 915 -17.55 5.67 19.66
C PHE A 915 -17.88 4.47 18.77
N CYS A 916 -18.32 3.34 19.33
CA CYS A 916 -18.56 2.12 18.54
C CYS A 916 -19.92 2.11 17.81
N VAL A 917 -20.87 2.93 18.27
CA VAL A 917 -22.23 3.01 17.73
C VAL A 917 -22.66 4.47 17.69
N ASN A 918 -22.75 5.02 16.50
CA ASN A 918 -23.24 6.37 16.25
C ASN A 918 -23.82 6.44 14.83
N ARG A 919 -24.25 7.63 14.41
CA ARG A 919 -24.89 7.84 13.09
C ARG A 919 -23.94 7.71 11.89
N HIS A 920 -22.62 7.76 12.11
CA HIS A 920 -21.62 7.67 11.04
C HIS A 920 -21.10 6.25 10.84
N TRP A 921 -21.09 5.45 11.91
CA TRP A 921 -20.72 4.04 11.85
C TRP A 921 -21.33 3.22 13.00
N GLN A 922 -21.57 1.94 12.72
CA GLN A 922 -22.04 0.94 13.68
C GLN A 922 -21.17 -0.32 13.57
N PHE A 923 -20.49 -0.65 14.66
CA PHE A 923 -19.58 -1.78 14.72
C PHE A 923 -20.34 -3.08 15.07
N PRO A 924 -20.02 -4.24 14.47
CA PRO A 924 -20.78 -5.48 14.66
C PRO A 924 -20.89 -5.98 16.11
N ASN A 925 -19.88 -5.72 16.95
CA ASN A 925 -19.89 -6.09 18.37
C ASN A 925 -20.40 -4.97 19.31
N GLU A 926 -20.90 -3.87 18.74
CA GLU A 926 -21.38 -2.66 19.42
C GLU A 926 -20.50 -2.24 20.62
N CYS A 927 -21.06 -1.54 21.60
CA CYS A 927 -20.39 -1.31 22.88
C CYS A 927 -20.79 -2.41 23.88
N ARG A 928 -19.95 -3.43 24.05
CA ARG A 928 -20.16 -4.53 25.01
C ARG A 928 -20.21 -4.12 26.49
N TYR A 929 -20.02 -2.85 26.80
CA TYR A 929 -19.91 -2.31 28.16
C TYR A 929 -21.08 -1.42 28.57
N GLY A 930 -22.14 -1.32 27.76
CA GLY A 930 -23.33 -0.52 28.08
C GLY A 930 -23.14 1.00 28.09
N LYS A 931 -21.97 1.50 27.67
CA LYS A 931 -21.65 2.94 27.70
C LYS A 931 -22.47 3.79 26.73
N THR A 932 -23.11 3.16 25.75
CA THR A 932 -24.05 3.80 24.83
C THR A 932 -25.39 4.11 25.49
N SER A 933 -25.73 3.43 26.60
CA SER A 933 -26.99 3.61 27.33
C SER A 933 -26.92 4.70 28.41
N GLU A 934 -25.71 5.17 28.76
CA GLU A 934 -25.53 6.29 29.67
C GLU A 934 -25.89 7.62 28.98
N THR A 935 -26.48 8.55 29.73
CA THR A 935 -26.83 9.87 29.19
C THR A 935 -25.57 10.66 28.82
N PRO A 936 -25.41 11.08 27.54
CA PRO A 936 -24.27 11.88 27.15
C PRO A 936 -24.34 13.29 27.72
N PRO A 937 -23.19 13.93 27.99
CA PRO A 937 -23.17 15.35 28.31
C PRO A 937 -23.65 16.16 27.09
N PRO A 938 -24.05 17.43 27.28
CA PRO A 938 -24.42 18.30 26.17
C PRO A 938 -23.32 18.36 25.11
N ALA A 939 -23.71 18.43 23.85
CA ALA A 939 -22.79 18.50 22.73
C ALA A 939 -21.78 19.66 22.90
N GLY A 940 -20.51 19.41 22.63
CA GLY A 940 -19.42 20.37 22.82
C GLY A 940 -19.01 20.65 24.27
N TRP A 941 -19.73 20.16 25.28
CA TRP A 941 -19.41 20.43 26.69
C TRP A 941 -18.05 19.88 27.11
N LEU A 942 -17.72 18.63 26.72
CA LEU A 942 -16.40 18.03 27.01
C LEU A 942 -15.26 18.76 26.30
N ALA A 943 -15.50 19.36 25.13
CA ALA A 943 -14.49 20.17 24.45
C ALA A 943 -14.18 21.44 25.26
N LYS A 944 -15.21 22.14 25.77
CA LYS A 944 -15.03 23.30 26.67
C LYS A 944 -14.32 22.93 27.97
N VAL A 945 -14.59 21.74 28.52
CA VAL A 945 -13.85 21.20 29.68
C VAL A 945 -12.37 21.08 29.33
N ALA A 946 -12.03 20.44 28.21
CA ALA A 946 -10.64 20.30 27.76
C ALA A 946 -9.96 21.67 27.58
N ASP A 947 -10.63 22.63 26.93
CA ASP A 947 -10.10 23.99 26.75
C ASP A 947 -9.84 24.68 28.09
N SER A 948 -10.73 24.50 29.07
CA SER A 948 -10.53 25.05 30.41
C SER A 948 -9.35 24.39 31.12
N VAL A 949 -9.22 23.06 31.02
CA VAL A 949 -8.10 22.30 31.61
C VAL A 949 -6.76 22.76 31.04
N VAL A 950 -6.66 22.95 29.72
CA VAL A 950 -5.47 23.48 29.05
C VAL A 950 -5.15 24.89 29.55
N ARG A 951 -6.14 25.78 29.58
CA ARG A 951 -5.97 27.17 30.01
C ARG A 951 -5.44 27.29 31.45
N THR A 952 -5.87 26.41 32.34
CA THR A 952 -5.44 26.40 33.76
C THR A 952 -4.33 25.40 34.06
N GLY A 953 -3.80 24.69 33.06
CA GLY A 953 -2.89 23.56 33.26
C GLY A 953 -1.43 23.92 33.45
N LYS A 954 -1.01 25.13 33.06
CA LYS A 954 0.40 25.56 33.14
C LYS A 954 0.85 25.66 34.60
N PRO A 955 1.94 24.96 35.01
CA PRO A 955 2.42 25.01 36.38
C PRO A 955 2.99 26.39 36.74
N ALA A 956 2.92 26.76 38.02
CA ALA A 956 3.46 28.03 38.53
C ALA A 956 5.00 28.10 38.44
N VAL A 957 5.67 26.96 38.56
CA VAL A 957 7.10 26.81 38.33
C VAL A 957 7.27 25.98 37.06
N PRO A 958 7.89 26.53 35.99
CA PRO A 958 8.20 25.76 34.80
C PRO A 958 9.14 24.61 35.17
N PHE A 959 8.88 23.40 34.66
CA PHE A 959 9.91 22.38 34.64
C PHE A 959 11.07 22.92 33.78
N ALA A 960 12.31 22.77 34.24
CA ALA A 960 13.44 23.09 33.37
C ALA A 960 13.34 22.17 32.15
N VAL A 961 12.96 22.72 31.00
CA VAL A 961 13.05 22.01 29.73
C VAL A 961 14.54 21.88 29.44
N ALA A 962 15.18 20.91 30.09
CA ALA A 962 16.46 20.43 29.61
C ALA A 962 16.20 20.07 28.15
N ALA A 963 16.98 20.68 27.24
CA ALA A 963 16.92 20.37 25.81
C ALA A 963 16.73 18.87 25.67
N LEU A 964 15.64 18.44 25.02
CA LEU A 964 15.33 17.04 24.73
C LEU A 964 16.64 16.39 24.28
N ARG A 965 17.30 15.68 25.19
CA ARG A 965 18.54 15.00 24.88
C ARG A 965 18.14 13.86 23.94
N PRO A 966 18.98 13.48 22.98
CA PRO A 966 18.84 12.15 22.39
C PRO A 966 18.86 11.16 23.57
N ASP A 967 17.75 10.45 23.77
CA ASP A 967 17.61 9.48 24.86
C ASP A 967 18.68 8.38 24.66
N GLY A 968 19.72 8.42 25.51
CA GLY A 968 20.69 7.34 25.75
C GLY A 968 21.66 6.96 24.60
N PRO A 969 22.80 6.32 24.92
CA PRO A 969 23.70 5.82 23.91
C PRO A 969 23.03 4.74 23.07
N ALA A 970 23.25 4.81 21.76
CA ALA A 970 23.28 3.65 20.89
C ALA A 970 24.49 2.77 21.27
N THR A 971 24.56 2.25 22.48
CA THR A 971 25.24 0.99 22.70
C THR A 971 24.23 -0.09 22.33
N VAL A 972 24.28 -0.48 21.06
CA VAL A 972 23.91 -1.84 20.66
C VAL A 972 24.84 -2.76 21.45
N SER A 973 24.52 -3.05 22.71
CA SER A 973 25.12 -4.18 23.41
C SER A 973 24.62 -5.41 22.69
N ALA A 974 25.55 -6.15 22.10
CA ALA A 974 25.37 -7.37 21.36
C ALA A 974 24.77 -8.51 22.21
N SER A 975 23.49 -8.41 22.59
CA SER A 975 22.67 -9.54 23.01
C SER A 975 21.58 -9.73 21.96
N GLY A 976 21.84 -10.66 21.04
CA GLY A 976 20.97 -10.96 19.90
C GLY A 976 19.68 -11.66 20.32
N GLU A 977 18.72 -10.91 20.84
CA GLU A 977 17.32 -11.31 20.80
C GLU A 977 16.56 -10.43 19.81
N PRO A 978 15.78 -11.04 18.89
CA PRO A 978 14.96 -10.30 17.93
C PRO A 978 13.87 -9.50 18.69
N GLN A 979 13.62 -8.27 18.21
CA GLN A 979 12.48 -7.45 18.62
C GLN A 979 11.13 -8.16 18.40
#